data_AF-A0AA39CWE2-F1
#
_entry.id   AF-A0AA39CWE2-F1
#
_cell.length_a   1.000
_cell.length_b   1.000
_cell.length_c   1.000
_cell.angle_alpha   90.00
_cell.angle_beta   90.00
_cell.angle_gamma   90.00
#
_symmetry.space_group_name_H-M   'P 1'
#
loop_
_entity.id
_entity.type
_entity.pdbx_description
1 polymer ?
#
loop_
_entity_poly.entity_id
_entity_poly.type
_entity_poly.pdbx_seq_one_letter_code
_entity_poly.pdbx_strand_id
1 'polypeptide(L)'
;MSFGFSIGDFLALVRLVEGTRKRFKGAPAEYAALVDETRTLQIVINDLKVQIEDDDLADSVKANLQSAATNCESVLVDLNAVIDSHTELDTVNSTTTKRTSRLWKRMKWDPAEASKLRLRLVSATQLLKAVLDGTQLNNIAQGVKTLAVAADAAEIRDIADWVAPATYSEWQNDYFSKILPGTGQWILTDPSYRDWRNGDLANLFFDGHPGVGKTFLASMLIDDLQTYTSQSDTLALAYFYSSFRRHEIQSPVDIISSLLRQLFLHQSGKAHAVRDMFNKYKGIEKRPGWTELCQTLESTLRGSHTAFFVIDALDECEGPNEEGGKPWHRVFELLFRLQAALKPQVGIRILATFRPFVTIDGVPENHKRQHIEASSHDLETFCRATIPNITCIAKKPELHLRIIQEVCEGAQGMFLLAKLHCDTLSAKTKPKDILKALDEFKKTGNIGDTLTRAYEDSLRRIQCQPEEHRDLARKVFICVTFSFRLLTINELRHAIGVDKDTKEIDPEYDLDDPDLMISVCAGLVTLDTQSQVIRTVHYTTQTFLESLDNGFLSNPHTLLASCCLSYLQLSLFATGSGYDLSGGILSVRQSKWQSGRRKFPFRSYSARFWATHWERSRLDPALQQQVFSFLDNFGFVASACIAMQPPSHIHLLASMGTNAVLKTYLERGEPAGSMQNADMECKKCKRIPSSHIDRLERRQCSWQEAITSLKDSRGRTALFYTAEKGHLLTMEALHHAKKDMLNESDSNGSTVLMHALRYSDGSSVLGLLRKSEVLGSGFRININSQDDVGRTALTVAVSDGSLEHVKLLTCTHEADVDLADIGGRTPIMWAALCRRIDIVIFLAPLVSDINQPRPLGTNRVPSSTARSWTIIYRPPQEDFERLECLSDVSSKVWRGSAPGKSEGNFSSRNTMQTGGGGNRPALGSGTIGCRQAAEGNRTVFAFT
;
A
#
# COMPACT_ATOMS: atom_id res chain seq x y z
N MET A 1 40.79 31.98 -24.73
CA MET A 1 40.73 33.45 -24.51
C MET A 1 39.30 33.91 -24.70
N SER A 2 38.77 34.59 -23.67
CA SER A 2 37.49 35.33 -23.57
C SER A 2 36.19 34.65 -24.03
N PHE A 3 35.49 34.01 -23.09
CA PHE A 3 34.03 34.12 -23.02
C PHE A 3 33.67 34.76 -21.68
N GLY A 4 34.07 36.02 -21.52
CA GLY A 4 33.68 36.83 -20.37
C GLY A 4 32.21 37.23 -20.50
N PHE A 5 31.42 37.03 -19.43
CA PHE A 5 30.08 37.59 -19.27
C PHE A 5 30.09 39.05 -19.72
N SER A 6 29.36 39.36 -20.79
CA SER A 6 29.35 40.69 -21.37
C SER A 6 28.25 41.52 -20.72
N ILE A 7 28.41 42.85 -20.73
CA ILE A 7 27.32 43.78 -20.38
C ILE A 7 26.07 43.49 -21.22
N GLY A 8 26.24 42.95 -22.44
CA GLY A 8 25.15 42.49 -23.30
C GLY A 8 24.31 41.37 -22.69
N ASP A 9 24.93 40.41 -22.00
CA ASP A 9 24.24 39.28 -21.36
C ASP A 9 23.45 39.75 -20.13
N PHE A 10 24.02 40.69 -19.37
CA PHE A 10 23.31 41.33 -18.25
C PHE A 10 22.13 42.18 -18.72
N LEU A 11 22.30 42.96 -19.79
CA LEU A 11 21.20 43.71 -20.41
C LEU A 11 20.11 42.80 -20.98
N ALA A 12 20.45 41.58 -21.41
CA ALA A 12 19.47 40.57 -21.79
C ALA A 12 18.62 40.10 -20.59
N LEU A 13 19.24 39.88 -19.42
CA LEU A 13 18.54 39.53 -18.19
C LEU A 13 17.62 40.68 -17.72
N VAL A 14 18.08 41.93 -17.76
CA VAL A 14 17.26 43.12 -17.45
C VAL A 14 16.01 43.14 -18.34
N ARG A 15 16.19 42.93 -19.65
CA ARG A 15 15.09 42.87 -20.62
C ARG A 15 14.15 41.69 -20.35
N LEU A 16 14.68 40.54 -19.94
CA LEU A 16 13.89 39.35 -19.62
C LEU A 16 12.98 39.60 -18.41
N VAL A 17 13.51 40.15 -17.32
CA VAL A 17 12.76 40.47 -16.10
C VAL A 17 11.67 41.51 -16.40
N GLU A 18 12.03 42.56 -17.16
CA GLU A 18 11.07 43.57 -17.63
C GLU A 18 9.96 42.96 -18.49
N GLY A 19 10.33 42.04 -19.39
CA GLY A 19 9.42 41.27 -20.22
C GLY A 19 8.45 40.47 -19.36
N THR A 20 8.96 39.65 -18.44
CA THR A 20 8.16 38.82 -17.53
C THR A 20 7.21 39.66 -16.68
N ARG A 21 7.66 40.78 -16.11
CA ARG A 21 6.78 41.68 -15.35
C ARG A 21 5.65 42.27 -16.20
N LYS A 22 5.95 42.71 -17.42
CA LYS A 22 4.93 43.23 -18.35
C LYS A 22 3.88 42.17 -18.67
N ARG A 23 4.25 40.89 -18.66
CA ARG A 23 3.33 39.76 -18.87
C ARG A 23 2.37 39.53 -17.71
N PHE A 24 2.70 39.97 -16.49
CA PHE A 24 1.79 39.93 -15.32
C PHE A 24 0.75 41.05 -15.29
N LYS A 25 0.75 41.98 -16.25
CA LYS A 25 -0.20 43.09 -16.28
C LYS A 25 -1.64 42.57 -16.46
N GLY A 26 -2.50 42.82 -15.48
CA GLY A 26 -3.88 42.34 -15.46
C GLY A 26 -4.05 40.92 -14.89
N ALA A 27 -3.03 40.37 -14.21
CA ALA A 27 -3.12 39.09 -13.54
C ALA A 27 -4.15 39.12 -12.37
N PRO A 28 -4.86 38.01 -12.09
CA PRO A 28 -5.74 37.87 -10.93
C PRO A 28 -5.02 38.05 -9.59
N ALA A 29 -5.76 38.41 -8.53
CA ALA A 29 -5.22 38.62 -7.18
C ALA A 29 -4.44 37.41 -6.61
N GLU A 30 -4.76 36.21 -7.09
CA GLU A 30 -4.08 34.95 -6.74
C GLU A 30 -2.59 34.94 -7.11
N TYR A 31 -2.18 35.74 -8.10
CA TYR A 31 -0.79 35.86 -8.55
C TYR A 31 -0.02 36.99 -7.86
N ALA A 32 -0.67 37.78 -6.98
CA ALA A 32 -0.10 38.99 -6.39
C ALA A 32 1.26 38.76 -5.72
N ALA A 33 1.41 37.63 -5.01
CA ALA A 33 2.67 37.29 -4.36
C ALA A 33 3.84 37.12 -5.35
N LEU A 34 3.62 36.50 -6.52
CA LEU A 34 4.67 36.40 -7.54
C LEU A 34 4.92 37.71 -8.27
N VAL A 35 3.87 38.52 -8.46
CA VAL A 35 4.00 39.87 -9.03
C VAL A 35 4.87 40.75 -8.14
N ASP A 36 4.71 40.65 -6.82
CA ASP A 36 5.51 41.40 -5.86
C ASP A 36 6.96 40.90 -5.81
N GLU A 37 7.21 39.59 -5.84
CA GLU A 37 8.58 39.06 -5.88
C GLU A 37 9.30 39.39 -7.20
N THR A 38 8.62 39.27 -8.35
CA THR A 38 9.21 39.65 -9.65
C THR A 38 9.47 41.15 -9.75
N ARG A 39 8.64 41.98 -9.12
CA ARG A 39 8.90 43.43 -8.97
C ARG A 39 10.14 43.68 -8.10
N THR A 40 10.28 42.94 -7.00
CA THR A 40 11.43 43.05 -6.10
C THR A 40 12.72 42.65 -6.81
N LEU A 41 12.70 41.56 -7.58
CA LEU A 41 13.82 41.12 -8.42
C LEU A 41 14.21 42.19 -9.45
N GLN A 42 13.24 42.85 -10.09
CA GLN A 42 13.51 43.91 -11.05
C GLN A 42 14.20 45.13 -10.41
N ILE A 43 13.78 45.51 -9.19
CA ILE A 43 14.40 46.63 -8.47
C ILE A 43 15.87 46.32 -8.23
N VAL A 44 16.18 45.14 -7.70
CA VAL A 44 17.56 44.70 -7.43
C VAL A 44 18.40 44.66 -8.70
N ILE A 45 17.86 44.15 -9.81
CA ILE A 45 18.59 44.07 -11.08
C ILE A 45 18.83 45.45 -11.70
N ASN A 46 17.91 46.40 -11.54
CA ASN A 46 18.09 47.78 -11.99
C ASN A 46 19.10 48.54 -11.13
N ASP A 47 19.10 48.32 -9.81
CA ASP A 47 20.09 48.88 -8.90
C ASP A 47 21.50 48.36 -9.25
N LEU A 48 21.63 47.06 -9.56
CA LEU A 48 22.86 46.46 -10.09
C LEU A 48 23.30 47.07 -11.42
N LYS A 49 22.36 47.38 -12.32
CA LYS A 49 22.66 47.98 -13.62
C LYS A 49 23.37 49.33 -13.46
N VAL A 50 22.89 50.17 -12.53
CA VAL A 50 23.50 51.49 -12.27
C VAL A 50 24.92 51.33 -11.72
N GLN A 51 25.15 50.37 -10.82
CA GLN A 51 26.48 50.14 -10.25
C GLN A 51 27.49 49.52 -11.24
N ILE A 52 27.04 48.64 -12.15
CA ILE A 52 27.90 48.04 -13.17
C ILE A 52 28.32 49.05 -14.26
N GLU A 53 27.51 50.09 -14.51
CA GLU A 53 27.83 51.16 -15.47
C GLU A 53 28.86 52.17 -14.93
N ASP A 54 29.09 52.23 -13.60
CA ASP A 54 29.98 53.20 -12.94
C ASP A 54 31.36 52.66 -12.49
N ASP A 55 31.57 51.32 -12.39
CA ASP A 55 32.80 50.72 -11.83
C ASP A 55 33.43 49.61 -12.70
N ASP A 56 34.77 49.59 -12.79
CA ASP A 56 35.57 48.48 -13.34
C ASP A 56 35.57 47.30 -12.34
N LEU A 57 34.59 46.40 -12.48
CA LEU A 57 34.38 45.26 -11.57
C LEU A 57 35.51 44.22 -11.64
N ALA A 58 35.99 43.78 -10.46
CA ALA A 58 36.96 42.69 -10.35
C ALA A 58 36.44 41.36 -10.94
N ASP A 59 37.34 40.57 -11.56
CA ASP A 59 37.01 39.32 -12.26
C ASP A 59 36.27 38.28 -11.39
N SER A 60 36.53 38.28 -10.07
CA SER A 60 35.85 37.40 -9.11
C SER A 60 34.37 37.77 -8.91
N VAL A 61 34.04 39.06 -8.91
CA VAL A 61 32.66 39.57 -8.82
C VAL A 61 31.93 39.28 -10.12
N LYS A 62 32.61 39.39 -11.26
CA LYS A 62 32.07 39.08 -12.58
C LYS A 62 31.67 37.61 -12.73
N ALA A 63 32.50 36.68 -12.25
CA ALA A 63 32.18 35.25 -12.26
C ALA A 63 30.98 34.90 -11.35
N ASN A 64 30.89 35.53 -10.18
CA ASN A 64 29.79 35.34 -9.24
C ASN A 64 28.46 35.91 -9.78
N LEU A 65 28.53 37.09 -10.40
CA LEU A 65 27.39 37.75 -11.02
C LEU A 65 26.87 36.94 -12.22
N GLN A 66 27.76 36.31 -12.99
CA GLN A 66 27.38 35.38 -14.05
C GLN A 66 26.60 34.17 -13.51
N SER A 67 27.06 33.52 -12.44
CA SER A 67 26.37 32.38 -11.84
C SER A 67 24.99 32.77 -11.27
N ALA A 68 24.89 33.91 -10.60
CA ALA A 68 23.62 34.43 -10.09
C ALA A 68 22.65 34.80 -11.23
N ALA A 69 23.16 35.42 -12.29
CA ALA A 69 22.39 35.80 -13.47
C ALA A 69 21.79 34.58 -14.20
N THR A 70 22.58 33.51 -14.41
CA THR A 70 22.09 32.28 -15.06
C THR A 70 20.99 31.60 -14.23
N ASN A 71 21.11 31.58 -12.90
CA ASN A 71 20.07 31.04 -12.02
C ASN A 71 18.77 31.87 -12.11
N CYS A 72 18.88 33.20 -12.15
CA CYS A 72 17.72 34.08 -12.32
C CYS A 72 17.04 33.88 -13.67
N GLU A 73 17.83 33.74 -14.73
CA GLU A 73 17.34 33.49 -16.08
C GLU A 73 16.54 32.18 -16.15
N SER A 74 17.06 31.09 -15.59
CA SER A 74 16.34 29.81 -15.53
C SER A 74 15.00 29.93 -14.80
N VAL A 75 14.96 30.59 -13.63
CA VAL A 75 13.71 30.77 -12.87
C VAL A 75 12.69 31.61 -13.64
N LEU A 76 13.14 32.64 -14.37
CA LEU A 76 12.26 33.50 -15.18
C LEU A 76 11.74 32.81 -16.44
N VAL A 77 12.52 31.91 -17.05
CA VAL A 77 12.10 31.08 -18.17
C VAL A 77 11.01 30.10 -17.72
N ASP A 78 11.22 29.39 -16.62
CA ASP A 78 10.21 28.49 -16.04
C ASP A 78 8.92 29.25 -15.70
N LEU A 79 9.05 30.42 -15.08
CA LEU A 79 7.91 31.28 -14.75
C LEU A 79 7.16 31.74 -16.00
N ASN A 80 7.86 32.12 -17.06
CA ASN A 80 7.26 32.52 -18.32
C ASN A 80 6.50 31.37 -19.00
N ALA A 81 7.02 30.15 -18.95
CA ALA A 81 6.37 28.96 -19.48
C ALA A 81 5.06 28.66 -18.74
N VAL A 82 5.06 28.83 -17.41
CA VAL A 82 3.85 28.71 -16.58
C VAL A 82 2.84 29.80 -16.96
N ILE A 83 3.26 31.06 -17.10
CA ILE A 83 2.36 32.15 -17.55
C ILE A 83 1.77 31.85 -18.94
N ASP A 84 2.55 31.29 -19.86
CA ASP A 84 2.07 30.92 -21.20
C ASP A 84 1.03 29.79 -21.16
N SER A 85 1.17 28.83 -20.24
CA SER A 85 0.16 27.77 -20.07
C SER A 85 -1.20 28.28 -19.54
N HIS A 86 -1.19 29.41 -18.82
CA HIS A 86 -2.33 30.00 -18.13
C HIS A 86 -2.91 31.28 -18.78
N THR A 87 -2.38 31.72 -19.92
CA THR A 87 -2.88 32.88 -20.68
C THR A 87 -3.24 32.51 -22.12
N GLU A 88 -4.27 33.13 -22.69
CA GLU A 88 -4.64 33.01 -24.11
C GLU A 88 -4.43 34.37 -24.83
N LEU A 89 -3.98 34.33 -26.09
CA LEU A 89 -3.77 35.52 -26.92
C LEU A 89 -5.03 35.80 -27.76
N ASP A 90 -5.67 36.95 -27.55
CA ASP A 90 -6.81 37.38 -28.37
C ASP A 90 -6.38 38.48 -29.36
N THR A 91 -6.75 38.33 -30.63
CA THR A 91 -6.48 39.34 -31.70
C THR A 91 -7.77 40.04 -32.07
N VAL A 92 -8.00 41.23 -31.51
CA VAL A 92 -9.13 42.06 -31.90
C VAL A 92 -8.74 42.90 -33.13
N ASN A 93 -9.36 42.61 -34.28
CA ASN A 93 -9.24 43.44 -35.47
C ASN A 93 -10.18 44.64 -35.37
N SER A 94 -9.67 45.80 -34.94
CA SER A 94 -10.31 47.09 -35.23
C SER A 94 -9.43 47.87 -36.20
N THR A 95 -10.05 48.44 -37.22
CA THR A 95 -9.42 49.26 -38.25
C THR A 95 -8.50 50.31 -37.61
N THR A 96 -7.23 50.29 -38.01
CA THR A 96 -6.16 51.26 -37.76
C THR A 96 -5.17 51.07 -36.59
N THR A 97 -5.15 49.96 -35.84
CA THR A 97 -3.92 49.51 -35.13
C THR A 97 -4.07 48.10 -34.55
N LYS A 98 -3.14 47.18 -34.86
CA LYS A 98 -3.13 45.83 -34.26
C LYS A 98 -2.74 45.91 -32.77
N ARG A 99 -3.67 45.63 -31.85
CA ARG A 99 -3.38 45.46 -30.42
C ARG A 99 -3.77 44.05 -29.98
N THR A 100 -2.77 43.26 -29.61
CA THR A 100 -2.95 41.93 -29.00
C THR A 100 -3.26 42.08 -27.51
N SER A 101 -4.32 41.43 -27.02
CA SER A 101 -4.73 41.46 -25.61
C SER A 101 -4.70 40.03 -25.05
N ARG A 102 -4.02 39.82 -23.91
CA ARG A 102 -3.92 38.51 -23.25
C ARG A 102 -5.00 38.35 -22.18
N LEU A 103 -5.75 37.26 -22.23
CA LEU A 103 -6.78 36.92 -21.24
C LEU A 103 -6.29 35.76 -20.34
N TRP A 104 -6.42 35.92 -19.02
CA TRP A 104 -6.06 34.89 -18.04
C TRP A 104 -7.20 33.86 -17.90
N LYS A 105 -6.88 32.56 -17.92
CA LYS A 105 -7.89 31.49 -17.73
C LYS A 105 -8.48 31.57 -16.31
N ARG A 106 -9.80 31.44 -16.16
CA ARG A 106 -10.52 31.34 -14.86
C ARG A 106 -10.34 29.95 -14.21
N MET A 107 -9.11 29.51 -14.00
CA MET A 107 -8.80 28.21 -13.39
C MET A 107 -7.90 28.39 -12.17
N LYS A 108 -8.24 27.73 -11.05
CA LYS A 108 -7.53 27.83 -9.77
C LYS A 108 -6.11 27.27 -9.90
N TRP A 109 -5.12 28.10 -9.64
CA TRP A 109 -3.72 27.67 -9.54
C TRP A 109 -3.49 26.84 -8.26
N ASP A 110 -2.64 25.81 -8.36
CA ASP A 110 -2.17 25.03 -7.21
C ASP A 110 -1.30 25.89 -6.27
N PRO A 111 -1.72 26.09 -5.00
CA PRO A 111 -0.96 26.86 -4.02
C PRO A 111 0.45 26.32 -3.75
N ALA A 112 0.69 25.02 -3.94
CA ALA A 112 1.99 24.39 -3.69
C ALA A 112 3.01 24.76 -4.79
N GLU A 113 2.61 24.69 -6.06
CA GLU A 113 3.43 25.10 -7.20
C GLU A 113 3.73 26.60 -7.17
N ALA A 114 2.74 27.42 -6.83
CA ALA A 114 2.91 28.86 -6.65
C ALA A 114 3.94 29.18 -5.55
N SER A 115 3.88 28.46 -4.43
CA SER A 115 4.81 28.61 -3.32
C SER A 115 6.24 28.16 -3.69
N LYS A 116 6.38 27.08 -4.47
CA LYS A 116 7.68 26.58 -4.97
C LYS A 116 8.36 27.61 -5.88
N LEU A 117 7.63 28.18 -6.85
CA LEU A 117 8.15 29.23 -7.73
C LEU A 117 8.48 30.51 -6.96
N ARG A 118 7.66 30.87 -5.98
CA ARG A 118 7.91 32.02 -5.10
C ARG A 118 9.22 31.86 -4.34
N LEU A 119 9.44 30.70 -3.72
CA LEU A 119 10.68 30.42 -2.99
C LEU A 119 11.92 30.48 -3.89
N ARG A 120 11.83 29.97 -5.12
CA ARG A 120 12.90 30.08 -6.12
C ARG A 120 13.20 31.54 -6.49
N LEU A 121 12.18 32.36 -6.72
CA LEU A 121 12.35 33.79 -7.01
C LEU A 121 12.96 34.56 -5.83
N VAL A 122 12.50 34.29 -4.61
CA VAL A 122 13.06 34.90 -3.38
C VAL A 122 14.53 34.54 -3.24
N SER A 123 14.89 33.27 -3.46
CA SER A 123 16.28 32.82 -3.38
C SER A 123 17.17 33.48 -4.45
N ALA A 124 16.68 33.61 -5.69
CA ALA A 124 17.39 34.27 -6.77
C ALA A 124 17.61 35.77 -6.49
N THR A 125 16.59 36.44 -5.94
CA THR A 125 16.66 37.85 -5.55
C THR A 125 17.64 38.08 -4.39
N GLN A 126 17.66 37.18 -3.40
CA GLN A 126 18.59 37.25 -2.28
C GLN A 126 20.04 37.00 -2.70
N LEU A 127 20.28 36.09 -3.65
CA LEU A 127 21.61 35.86 -4.20
C LEU A 127 22.15 37.10 -4.93
N LEU A 128 21.32 37.78 -5.73
CA LEU A 128 21.72 39.01 -6.41
C LEU A 128 21.97 40.17 -5.43
N LYS A 129 21.16 40.31 -4.37
CA LYS A 129 21.42 41.28 -3.29
C LYS A 129 22.72 40.99 -2.54
N ALA A 130 23.03 39.72 -2.28
CA ALA A 130 24.26 39.34 -1.60
C ALA A 130 25.53 39.67 -2.42
N VAL A 131 25.44 39.63 -3.76
CA VAL A 131 26.52 40.11 -4.65
C VAL A 131 26.71 41.62 -4.52
N LEU A 132 25.62 42.37 -4.33
CA LEU A 132 25.57 43.82 -4.15
C LEU A 132 26.17 44.28 -2.80
N ASP A 133 25.88 43.54 -1.72
CA ASP A 133 26.27 43.89 -0.36
C ASP A 133 27.71 43.45 0.00
N GLY A 134 28.43 42.80 -0.92
CA GLY A 134 29.82 42.35 -0.72
C GLY A 134 30.01 41.30 0.39
N THR A 135 28.93 40.66 0.85
CA THR A 135 29.00 39.64 1.92
C THR A 135 29.30 38.25 1.35
N GLN A 136 30.00 37.41 2.12
CA GLN A 136 30.50 36.10 1.66
C GLN A 136 29.39 35.17 1.14
N LEU A 137 29.31 35.06 -0.20
CA LEU A 137 28.36 34.26 -0.97
C LEU A 137 28.26 32.77 -0.57
N ASN A 138 29.29 32.22 0.07
CA ASN A 138 29.34 30.79 0.42
C ASN A 138 28.24 30.39 1.41
N ASN A 139 27.91 31.22 2.40
CA ASN A 139 26.94 30.83 3.43
C ASN A 139 25.48 30.85 2.93
N ILE A 140 25.15 31.77 2.02
CA ILE A 140 23.80 31.89 1.45
C ILE A 140 23.61 30.91 0.29
N ALA A 141 24.62 30.69 -0.56
CA ALA A 141 24.59 29.63 -1.57
C ALA A 141 24.46 28.23 -0.93
N GLN A 142 25.08 28.03 0.23
CA GLN A 142 24.92 26.81 1.02
C GLN A 142 23.51 26.72 1.63
N GLY A 143 22.92 27.82 2.11
CA GLY A 143 21.53 27.86 2.58
C GLY A 143 20.49 27.59 1.47
N VAL A 144 20.67 28.16 0.27
CA VAL A 144 19.79 27.92 -0.89
C VAL A 144 19.95 26.51 -1.45
N LYS A 145 21.17 25.97 -1.52
CA LYS A 145 21.39 24.54 -1.80
C LYS A 145 20.71 23.66 -0.76
N THR A 146 20.79 24.03 0.52
CA THR A 146 20.15 23.26 1.61
C THR A 146 18.63 23.26 1.49
N LEU A 147 18.01 24.38 1.11
CA LEU A 147 16.56 24.46 0.90
C LEU A 147 16.08 23.73 -0.36
N ALA A 148 16.84 23.80 -1.47
CA ALA A 148 16.55 23.05 -2.68
C ALA A 148 16.72 21.53 -2.46
N VAL A 149 17.80 21.12 -1.80
CA VAL A 149 18.04 19.72 -1.38
C VAL A 149 16.95 19.24 -0.42
N ALA A 150 16.45 20.09 0.49
CA ALA A 150 15.38 19.72 1.41
C ALA A 150 14.02 19.52 0.69
N ALA A 151 13.71 20.33 -0.31
CA ALA A 151 12.51 20.17 -1.13
C ALA A 151 12.58 18.90 -2.01
N ASP A 152 13.72 18.67 -2.65
CA ASP A 152 13.95 17.44 -3.44
C ASP A 152 13.95 16.19 -2.55
N ALA A 153 14.50 16.28 -1.33
CA ALA A 153 14.48 15.17 -0.37
C ALA A 153 13.06 14.84 0.13
N ALA A 154 12.15 15.81 0.21
CA ALA A 154 10.75 15.55 0.56
C ALA A 154 10.04 14.78 -0.56
N GLU A 155 10.20 15.22 -1.81
CA GLU A 155 9.64 14.52 -2.97
C GLU A 155 10.21 13.10 -3.12
N ILE A 156 11.53 12.94 -2.95
CA ILE A 156 12.18 11.62 -2.97
C ILE A 156 11.61 10.70 -1.89
N ARG A 157 11.35 11.20 -0.68
CA ARG A 157 10.73 10.40 0.38
C ARG A 157 9.29 10.03 0.04
N ASP A 158 8.50 10.96 -0.48
CA ASP A 158 7.11 10.70 -0.86
C ASP A 158 7.02 9.61 -1.94
N ILE A 159 7.91 9.65 -2.94
CA ILE A 159 7.99 8.61 -3.98
C ILE A 159 8.44 7.29 -3.37
N ALA A 160 9.46 7.29 -2.53
CA ALA A 160 9.97 6.08 -1.88
C ALA A 160 8.90 5.40 -1.01
N ASP A 161 8.15 6.17 -0.22
CA ASP A 161 7.09 5.67 0.65
C ASP A 161 5.86 5.20 -0.14
N TRP A 162 5.63 5.78 -1.32
CA TRP A 162 4.64 5.26 -2.27
C TRP A 162 5.04 3.91 -2.85
N VAL A 163 6.31 3.72 -3.26
CA VAL A 163 6.81 2.43 -3.78
C VAL A 163 6.67 1.34 -2.73
N ALA A 164 7.17 1.59 -1.51
CA ALA A 164 6.96 0.69 -0.39
C ALA A 164 6.88 1.46 0.94
N PRO A 165 5.83 1.25 1.76
CA PRO A 165 5.67 1.96 3.02
C PRO A 165 6.59 1.46 4.14
N ALA A 166 7.15 0.25 4.02
CA ALA A 166 7.99 -0.35 5.05
C ALA A 166 9.47 0.05 4.87
N THR A 167 10.12 0.45 5.96
CA THR A 167 11.57 0.70 6.02
C THR A 167 12.28 -0.47 6.73
N TYR A 168 13.39 -0.94 6.17
CA TYR A 168 14.24 -1.97 6.82
C TYR A 168 15.44 -1.35 7.56
N SER A 169 15.63 -0.03 7.44
CA SER A 169 16.72 0.69 8.12
C SER A 169 16.58 0.68 9.65
N GLU A 170 15.36 0.73 10.17
CA GLU A 170 15.09 0.61 11.61
C GLU A 170 15.56 -0.76 12.14
N TRP A 171 15.31 -1.82 11.38
CA TRP A 171 15.69 -3.18 11.75
C TRP A 171 17.20 -3.38 11.69
N GLN A 172 17.84 -2.84 10.66
CA GLN A 172 19.30 -2.84 10.58
C GLN A 172 19.92 -2.18 11.81
N ASN A 173 19.40 -1.01 12.23
CA ASN A 173 19.88 -0.34 13.42
C ASN A 173 19.61 -1.15 14.72
N ASP A 174 18.42 -1.75 14.85
CA ASP A 174 18.07 -2.59 16.01
C ASP A 174 19.01 -3.79 16.13
N TYR A 175 19.14 -4.57 15.06
CA TYR A 175 20.00 -5.76 15.05
C TYR A 175 21.46 -5.40 15.30
N PHE A 176 21.97 -4.36 14.63
CA PHE A 176 23.36 -3.93 14.80
C PHE A 176 23.65 -3.44 16.22
N SER A 177 22.75 -2.65 16.81
CA SER A 177 22.92 -2.11 18.18
C SER A 177 22.98 -3.18 19.28
N LYS A 178 22.43 -4.37 18.99
CA LYS A 178 22.38 -5.52 19.91
C LYS A 178 23.62 -6.43 19.80
N ILE A 179 24.50 -6.20 18.82
CA ILE A 179 25.71 -7.00 18.65
C ILE A 179 26.70 -6.66 19.76
N LEU A 180 27.18 -7.70 20.45
CA LEU A 180 28.17 -7.52 21.50
C LEU A 180 29.53 -7.16 20.86
N PRO A 181 30.19 -6.07 21.29
CA PRO A 181 31.51 -5.72 20.78
C PRO A 181 32.51 -6.86 20.92
N GLY A 182 33.26 -7.13 19.85
CA GLY A 182 34.24 -8.21 19.78
C GLY A 182 33.69 -9.55 19.27
N THR A 183 32.37 -9.69 19.05
CA THR A 183 31.77 -10.90 18.47
C THR A 183 31.56 -10.79 16.96
N GLY A 184 31.65 -11.91 16.24
CA GLY A 184 31.29 -12.02 14.83
C GLY A 184 32.23 -11.33 13.83
N GLN A 185 33.28 -10.64 14.29
CA GLN A 185 34.21 -9.87 13.46
C GLN A 185 34.96 -10.72 12.43
N TRP A 186 35.11 -12.02 12.69
CA TRP A 186 35.77 -12.96 11.80
C TRP A 186 35.16 -12.97 10.40
N ILE A 187 33.84 -12.72 10.26
CA ILE A 187 33.14 -12.76 8.97
C ILE A 187 33.63 -11.68 8.00
N LEU A 188 34.06 -10.52 8.52
CA LEU A 188 34.58 -9.41 7.71
C LEU A 188 35.96 -9.72 7.13
N THR A 189 36.67 -10.67 7.76
CA THR A 189 37.97 -11.17 7.30
C THR A 189 37.88 -12.48 6.54
N ASP A 190 36.70 -13.09 6.45
CA ASP A 190 36.48 -14.36 5.76
C ASP A 190 36.78 -14.21 4.26
N PRO A 191 37.56 -15.13 3.66
CA PRO A 191 37.87 -15.09 2.23
C PRO A 191 36.62 -15.10 1.35
N SER A 192 35.59 -15.90 1.69
CA SER A 192 34.36 -16.02 0.91
C SER A 192 33.60 -14.69 0.83
N TYR A 193 33.58 -13.93 1.94
CA TYR A 193 32.97 -12.60 1.95
C TYR A 193 33.78 -11.60 1.12
N ARG A 194 35.12 -11.62 1.24
CA ARG A 194 36.01 -10.73 0.46
C ARG A 194 35.90 -10.99 -1.03
N ASP A 195 35.92 -12.25 -1.45
CA ASP A 195 35.80 -12.67 -2.84
C ASP A 195 34.44 -12.23 -3.43
N TRP A 196 33.37 -12.36 -2.64
CA TRP A 196 32.04 -11.86 -3.01
C TRP A 196 31.96 -10.33 -3.06
N ARG A 197 32.55 -9.62 -2.09
CA ARG A 197 32.59 -8.15 -2.04
C ARG A 197 33.50 -7.53 -3.11
N ASN A 198 34.51 -8.24 -3.59
CA ASN A 198 35.43 -7.74 -4.62
C ASN A 198 35.02 -8.13 -6.04
N GLY A 199 34.33 -9.26 -6.22
CA GLY A 199 33.70 -9.63 -7.51
C GLY A 199 34.12 -10.97 -8.10
N ASP A 200 34.90 -11.75 -7.35
CA ASP A 200 35.30 -13.10 -7.73
C ASP A 200 34.14 -14.09 -7.58
N LEU A 201 33.23 -13.84 -6.61
CA LEU A 201 31.99 -14.60 -6.41
C LEU A 201 30.75 -13.75 -6.70
N ALA A 202 29.79 -14.33 -7.43
CA ALA A 202 28.52 -13.66 -7.73
C ALA A 202 27.51 -13.83 -6.59
N ASN A 203 27.45 -15.02 -5.98
CA ASN A 203 26.45 -15.35 -4.96
C ASN A 203 27.10 -16.01 -3.72
N LEU A 204 26.70 -15.57 -2.52
CA LEU A 204 27.19 -16.09 -1.24
C LEU A 204 26.02 -16.48 -0.34
N PHE A 205 25.96 -17.73 0.10
CA PHE A 205 24.84 -18.25 0.87
C PHE A 205 25.30 -18.81 2.21
N PHE A 206 24.65 -18.35 3.28
CA PHE A 206 24.90 -18.81 4.64
C PHE A 206 23.75 -19.66 5.15
N ASP A 207 24.02 -20.94 5.37
CA ASP A 207 23.09 -21.80 6.07
C ASP A 207 23.55 -22.08 7.49
N GLY A 208 22.61 -22.32 8.40
CA GLY A 208 22.98 -22.58 9.78
C GLY A 208 21.78 -22.89 10.65
N HIS A 209 22.04 -23.55 11.76
CA HIS A 209 20.98 -23.92 12.69
C HIS A 209 20.27 -22.67 13.28
N PRO A 210 19.05 -22.84 13.80
CA PRO A 210 18.34 -21.82 14.57
C PRO A 210 19.23 -21.21 15.67
N GLY A 211 19.19 -19.90 15.92
CA GLY A 211 19.88 -19.29 17.06
C GLY A 211 21.41 -19.17 17.01
N VAL A 212 22.07 -19.51 15.88
CA VAL A 212 23.53 -19.37 15.70
C VAL A 212 24.00 -17.93 15.42
N GLY A 213 23.07 -16.99 15.18
CA GLY A 213 23.40 -15.57 14.96
C GLY A 213 23.44 -15.11 13.51
N LYS A 214 22.86 -15.85 12.54
CA LYS A 214 22.83 -15.48 11.12
C LYS A 214 22.34 -14.05 10.85
N THR A 215 21.22 -13.65 11.46
CA THR A 215 20.66 -12.29 11.31
C THR A 215 21.62 -11.20 11.82
N PHE A 216 22.36 -11.47 12.91
CA PHE A 216 23.37 -10.54 13.42
C PHE A 216 24.58 -10.46 12.48
N LEU A 217 25.04 -11.59 11.94
CA LEU A 217 26.09 -11.58 10.92
C LEU A 217 25.65 -10.85 9.65
N ALA A 218 24.43 -11.08 9.16
CA ALA A 218 23.88 -10.34 8.02
C ALA A 218 23.84 -8.83 8.29
N SER A 219 23.47 -8.42 9.51
CA SER A 219 23.48 -7.02 9.94
C SER A 219 24.89 -6.42 9.96
N MET A 220 25.92 -7.16 10.42
CA MET A 220 27.32 -6.72 10.34
C MET A 220 27.80 -6.54 8.90
N LEU A 221 27.43 -7.46 8.01
CA LEU A 221 27.78 -7.37 6.59
C LEU A 221 27.07 -6.19 5.92
N ILE A 222 25.80 -5.95 6.25
CA ILE A 222 25.06 -4.78 5.74
C ILE A 222 25.72 -3.48 6.21
N ASP A 223 26.16 -3.37 7.46
CA ASP A 223 26.85 -2.18 7.99
C ASP A 223 28.18 -1.90 7.27
N ASP A 224 29.00 -2.95 7.06
CA ASP A 224 30.23 -2.85 6.26
C ASP A 224 29.95 -2.45 4.80
N LEU A 225 28.90 -3.02 4.19
CA LEU A 225 28.49 -2.66 2.82
C LEU A 225 27.90 -1.25 2.73
N GLN A 226 27.18 -0.76 3.74
CA GLN A 226 26.70 0.62 3.79
C GLN A 226 27.89 1.58 3.80
N THR A 227 28.90 1.30 4.63
CA THR A 227 30.15 2.06 4.65
C THR A 227 30.88 1.98 3.31
N TYR A 228 30.97 0.80 2.70
CA TYR A 228 31.64 0.62 1.41
C TYR A 228 30.93 1.33 0.26
N THR A 229 29.61 1.20 0.15
CA THR A 229 28.81 1.81 -0.92
C THR A 229 28.69 3.32 -0.78
N SER A 230 28.79 3.87 0.43
CA SER A 230 28.84 5.33 0.65
C SER A 230 30.04 6.02 -0.01
N GLN A 231 31.08 5.26 -0.36
CA GLN A 231 32.30 5.80 -1.00
C GLN A 231 32.13 6.02 -2.52
N SER A 232 31.09 5.46 -3.16
CA SER A 232 30.91 5.57 -4.61
C SER A 232 29.44 5.51 -5.03
N ASP A 233 29.00 6.53 -5.78
CA ASP A 233 27.66 6.62 -6.38
C ASP A 233 27.39 5.61 -7.51
N THR A 234 28.37 4.74 -7.81
CA THR A 234 28.23 3.64 -8.79
C THR A 234 27.86 2.32 -8.14
N LEU A 235 27.95 2.23 -6.81
CA LEU A 235 27.58 1.05 -6.04
C LEU A 235 26.16 1.22 -5.52
N ALA A 236 25.41 0.12 -5.49
CA ALA A 236 24.07 0.07 -4.94
C ALA A 236 23.97 -1.03 -3.91
N LEU A 237 23.20 -0.78 -2.85
CA LEU A 237 22.91 -1.76 -1.80
C LEU A 237 21.40 -1.76 -1.54
N ALA A 238 20.82 -2.95 -1.49
CA ALA A 238 19.47 -3.15 -1.03
C ALA A 238 19.40 -4.43 -0.21
N TYR A 239 18.63 -4.41 0.88
CA TYR A 239 18.54 -5.55 1.80
C TYR A 239 17.11 -5.78 2.27
N PHE A 240 16.82 -7.03 2.64
CA PHE A 240 15.49 -7.45 3.07
C PHE A 240 15.60 -8.43 4.24
N TYR A 241 14.92 -8.14 5.34
CA TYR A 241 14.81 -9.04 6.47
C TYR A 241 13.49 -9.81 6.40
N SER A 242 13.57 -11.10 6.12
CA SER A 242 12.39 -11.96 6.18
C SER A 242 12.01 -12.23 7.62
N SER A 243 10.71 -12.31 7.90
CA SER A 243 10.19 -12.69 9.21
C SER A 243 8.86 -13.40 9.08
N PHE A 244 8.76 -14.61 9.63
CA PHE A 244 7.56 -15.47 9.60
C PHE A 244 6.28 -14.80 10.12
N ARG A 245 6.42 -13.71 10.88
CA ARG A 245 5.31 -12.92 11.45
C ARG A 245 4.72 -11.87 10.50
N ARG A 246 5.29 -11.67 9.31
CA ARG A 246 4.88 -10.65 8.33
C ARG A 246 4.35 -11.27 7.03
N HIS A 247 3.74 -12.45 7.11
CA HIS A 247 3.15 -13.13 5.96
C HIS A 247 2.10 -12.29 5.20
N GLU A 248 1.55 -11.21 5.75
CA GLU A 248 0.66 -10.31 5.00
C GLU A 248 1.40 -9.34 4.04
N ILE A 249 2.69 -9.08 4.26
CA ILE A 249 3.47 -8.03 3.57
C ILE A 249 4.83 -8.54 3.04
N GLN A 250 4.91 -9.83 2.73
CA GLN A 250 6.09 -10.49 2.16
C GLN A 250 5.77 -11.22 0.85
N SER A 251 4.82 -10.69 0.08
CA SER A 251 4.58 -11.18 -1.29
C SER A 251 5.81 -10.88 -2.18
N PRO A 252 5.96 -11.54 -3.34
CA PRO A 252 7.04 -11.20 -4.27
C PRO A 252 7.04 -9.71 -4.64
N VAL A 253 5.86 -9.11 -4.78
CA VAL A 253 5.65 -7.68 -5.07
C VAL A 253 6.20 -6.81 -3.93
N ASP A 254 5.94 -7.17 -2.67
CA ASP A 254 6.43 -6.40 -1.51
C ASP A 254 7.96 -6.44 -1.39
N ILE A 255 8.57 -7.61 -1.64
CA ILE A 255 10.02 -7.80 -1.59
C ILE A 255 10.69 -6.93 -2.65
N ILE A 256 10.26 -7.04 -3.91
CA ILE A 256 10.84 -6.24 -5.00
C ILE A 256 10.59 -4.75 -4.81
N SER A 257 9.40 -4.35 -4.35
CA SER A 257 9.10 -2.94 -4.06
C SER A 257 10.01 -2.39 -2.97
N SER A 258 10.28 -3.15 -1.91
CA SER A 258 11.23 -2.77 -0.86
C SER A 258 12.66 -2.61 -1.37
N LEU A 259 13.13 -3.57 -2.19
CA LEU A 259 14.46 -3.49 -2.79
C LEU A 259 14.56 -2.27 -3.72
N LEU A 260 13.56 -2.06 -4.57
CA LEU A 260 13.49 -0.93 -5.50
C LEU A 260 13.46 0.42 -4.77
N ARG A 261 12.72 0.51 -3.66
CA ARG A 261 12.70 1.69 -2.79
C ARG A 261 14.10 2.05 -2.29
N GLN A 262 14.87 1.07 -1.82
CA GLN A 262 16.23 1.30 -1.31
C GLN A 262 17.18 1.74 -2.41
N LEU A 263 17.13 1.09 -3.57
CA LEU A 263 17.89 1.48 -4.76
C LEU A 263 17.56 2.91 -5.20
N PHE A 264 16.28 3.28 -5.19
CA PHE A 264 15.83 4.63 -5.51
C PHE A 264 16.35 5.67 -4.52
N LEU A 265 16.34 5.38 -3.21
CA LEU A 265 16.87 6.30 -2.20
C LEU A 265 18.38 6.50 -2.35
N HIS A 266 19.13 5.45 -2.69
CA HIS A 266 20.58 5.53 -2.92
C HIS A 266 20.93 6.26 -4.23
N GLN A 267 20.14 6.10 -5.29
CA GLN A 267 20.45 6.60 -6.64
C GLN A 267 19.32 7.47 -7.22
N SER A 268 18.73 8.32 -6.38
CA SER A 268 17.57 9.13 -6.76
C SER A 268 17.84 9.99 -8.00
N GLY A 269 19.06 10.49 -8.21
CA GLY A 269 19.42 11.26 -9.40
C GLY A 269 19.41 10.48 -10.74
N LYS A 270 19.54 9.15 -10.71
CA LYS A 270 19.65 8.28 -11.91
C LYS A 270 18.40 7.43 -12.16
N ALA A 271 17.56 7.23 -11.15
CA ALA A 271 16.40 6.35 -11.20
C ALA A 271 15.14 7.03 -11.81
N HIS A 272 15.23 7.49 -13.06
CA HIS A 272 14.10 8.13 -13.76
C HIS A 272 12.89 7.21 -13.90
N ALA A 273 13.12 5.91 -14.13
CA ALA A 273 12.05 4.91 -14.28
C ALA A 273 11.10 4.85 -13.06
N VAL A 274 11.62 5.02 -11.83
CA VAL A 274 10.80 5.04 -10.62
C VAL A 274 9.91 6.28 -10.55
N ARG A 275 10.44 7.45 -10.97
CA ARG A 275 9.65 8.69 -11.05
C ARG A 275 8.57 8.61 -12.11
N ASP A 276 8.88 8.03 -13.27
CA ASP A 276 7.92 7.84 -14.35
C ASP A 276 6.78 6.92 -13.92
N MET A 277 7.13 5.83 -13.22
CA MET A 277 6.15 4.93 -12.61
C MET A 277 5.28 5.67 -11.57
N PHE A 278 5.86 6.46 -10.65
CA PHE A 278 5.10 7.25 -9.68
C PHE A 278 4.13 8.23 -10.36
N ASN A 279 4.60 8.98 -11.36
CA ASN A 279 3.79 9.96 -12.07
C ASN A 279 2.61 9.32 -12.81
N LYS A 280 2.76 8.10 -13.32
CA LYS A 280 1.69 7.33 -13.97
C LYS A 280 0.55 6.97 -13.02
N TYR A 281 0.84 6.70 -11.74
CA TYR A 281 -0.15 6.30 -10.73
C TYR A 281 -0.58 7.43 -9.80
N LYS A 282 -0.05 8.65 -9.96
CA LYS A 282 -0.38 9.81 -9.13
C LYS A 282 -1.89 10.10 -9.21
N GLY A 283 -2.58 9.98 -8.06
CA GLY A 283 -4.04 10.20 -7.95
C GLY A 283 -4.91 8.97 -8.21
N ILE A 284 -4.31 7.79 -8.41
CA ILE A 284 -5.01 6.50 -8.60
C ILE A 284 -4.75 5.63 -7.36
N GLU A 285 -5.79 5.08 -6.73
CA GLU A 285 -5.67 4.15 -5.59
C GLU A 285 -5.26 2.72 -6.04
N LYS A 286 -4.25 2.61 -6.91
CA LYS A 286 -3.75 1.32 -7.42
C LYS A 286 -2.23 1.25 -7.30
N ARG A 287 -1.70 0.08 -6.92
CA ARG A 287 -0.26 -0.22 -6.85
C ARG A 287 0.26 -0.83 -8.16
N PRO A 288 1.55 -0.66 -8.49
CA PRO A 288 2.16 -1.28 -9.66
C PRO A 288 2.16 -2.81 -9.54
N GLY A 289 1.94 -3.50 -10.66
CA GLY A 289 1.98 -4.96 -10.74
C GLY A 289 3.40 -5.51 -10.87
N TRP A 290 3.55 -6.83 -10.73
CA TRP A 290 4.83 -7.55 -10.82
C TRP A 290 5.66 -7.19 -12.05
N THR A 291 5.07 -7.26 -13.25
CA THR A 291 5.77 -7.02 -14.52
C THR A 291 6.38 -5.62 -14.61
N GLU A 292 5.63 -4.60 -14.16
CA GLU A 292 6.08 -3.20 -14.19
C GLU A 292 7.20 -2.97 -13.17
N LEU A 293 7.11 -3.58 -11.99
CA LEU A 293 8.18 -3.56 -10.99
C LEU A 293 9.46 -4.22 -11.50
N CYS A 294 9.37 -5.36 -12.19
CA CYS A 294 10.53 -6.03 -12.79
C CYS A 294 11.24 -5.13 -13.82
N GLN A 295 10.48 -4.48 -14.70
CA GLN A 295 11.02 -3.56 -15.72
C GLN A 295 11.66 -2.33 -15.09
N THR A 296 11.05 -1.79 -14.04
CA THR A 296 11.55 -0.64 -13.30
C THR A 296 12.83 -0.98 -12.54
N LEU A 297 12.89 -2.16 -11.92
CA LEU A 297 14.09 -2.68 -11.26
C LEU A 297 15.24 -2.86 -12.25
N GLU A 298 14.99 -3.50 -13.40
CA GLU A 298 16.00 -3.66 -14.45
C GLU A 298 16.56 -2.31 -14.91
N SER A 299 15.68 -1.34 -15.18
CA SER A 299 16.07 0.00 -15.62
C SER A 299 16.88 0.75 -14.55
N THR A 300 16.51 0.61 -13.28
CA THR A 300 17.23 1.21 -12.15
C THR A 300 18.63 0.61 -11.99
N LEU A 301 18.77 -0.71 -12.16
CA LEU A 301 20.04 -1.42 -12.04
C LEU A 301 21.05 -1.00 -13.11
N ARG A 302 20.62 -0.64 -14.33
CA ARG A 302 21.50 -0.13 -15.38
C ARG A 302 22.23 1.17 -15.01
N GLY A 303 21.75 1.89 -13.98
CA GLY A 303 22.42 3.08 -13.43
C GLY A 303 23.61 2.79 -12.49
N SER A 304 23.79 1.52 -12.10
CA SER A 304 24.83 1.05 -11.17
C SER A 304 25.90 0.24 -11.88
N HIS A 305 27.15 0.29 -11.42
CA HIS A 305 28.20 -0.63 -11.86
C HIS A 305 28.13 -1.96 -11.09
N THR A 306 27.76 -1.92 -9.80
CA THR A 306 27.59 -3.12 -8.98
C THR A 306 26.42 -2.91 -8.02
N ALA A 307 25.56 -3.92 -7.90
CA ALA A 307 24.40 -3.91 -7.01
C ALA A 307 24.45 -5.11 -6.06
N PHE A 308 24.44 -4.84 -4.77
CA PHE A 308 24.44 -5.83 -3.70
C PHE A 308 23.02 -6.04 -3.17
N PHE A 309 22.59 -7.29 -3.12
CA PHE A 309 21.33 -7.71 -2.52
C PHE A 309 21.60 -8.61 -1.32
N VAL A 310 21.10 -8.24 -0.14
CA VAL A 310 21.21 -9.06 1.08
C VAL A 310 19.83 -9.48 1.57
N ILE A 311 19.52 -10.78 1.57
CA ILE A 311 18.22 -11.31 1.99
C ILE A 311 18.41 -12.21 3.21
N ASP A 312 18.01 -11.71 4.39
CA ASP A 312 18.12 -12.46 5.64
C ASP A 312 16.90 -13.36 5.89
N ALA A 313 17.15 -14.52 6.51
CA ALA A 313 16.18 -15.49 7.00
C ALA A 313 15.18 -15.97 5.93
N LEU A 314 15.66 -16.36 4.75
CA LEU A 314 14.83 -16.72 3.59
C LEU A 314 13.74 -17.75 3.90
N ASP A 315 14.03 -18.72 4.79
CA ASP A 315 13.08 -19.73 5.23
C ASP A 315 11.83 -19.16 5.93
N GLU A 316 11.94 -17.97 6.51
CA GLU A 316 10.89 -17.28 7.24
C GLU A 316 10.00 -16.40 6.33
N CYS A 317 10.24 -16.40 5.01
CA CYS A 317 9.41 -15.67 4.07
C CYS A 317 8.19 -16.51 3.64
N GLU A 318 7.07 -16.32 4.35
CA GLU A 318 5.81 -17.05 4.16
C GLU A 318 4.66 -16.18 3.60
N GLY A 319 5.00 -15.12 2.86
CA GLY A 319 4.02 -14.23 2.24
C GLY A 319 3.05 -14.89 1.25
N PRO A 320 1.99 -14.17 0.81
CA PRO A 320 1.04 -14.70 -0.15
C PRO A 320 1.71 -14.79 -1.53
N ASN A 321 1.49 -15.91 -2.22
CA ASN A 321 1.97 -16.13 -3.58
C ASN A 321 0.84 -16.68 -4.46
N GLU A 322 0.54 -15.97 -5.56
CA GLU A 322 -0.55 -16.33 -6.48
C GLU A 322 -0.32 -17.67 -7.19
N GLU A 323 0.95 -18.02 -7.46
CA GLU A 323 1.35 -19.22 -8.19
C GLU A 323 1.58 -20.44 -7.26
N GLY A 324 1.38 -20.28 -5.94
CA GLY A 324 1.73 -21.29 -4.94
C GLY A 324 3.24 -21.38 -4.65
N GLY A 325 3.62 -22.09 -3.58
CA GLY A 325 5.04 -22.19 -3.16
C GLY A 325 5.54 -20.96 -2.40
N LYS A 326 6.85 -20.91 -2.10
CA LYS A 326 7.43 -19.84 -1.27
C LYS A 326 7.67 -18.56 -2.12
N PRO A 327 7.30 -17.35 -1.62
CA PRO A 327 7.42 -16.10 -2.38
C PRO A 327 8.80 -15.78 -2.93
N TRP A 328 9.84 -16.19 -2.20
CA TRP A 328 11.21 -15.90 -2.58
C TRP A 328 11.69 -16.65 -3.83
N HIS A 329 11.05 -17.76 -4.24
CA HIS A 329 11.42 -18.48 -5.46
C HIS A 329 11.37 -17.52 -6.68
N ARG A 330 10.26 -16.80 -6.82
CA ARG A 330 10.04 -15.85 -7.93
C ARG A 330 11.00 -14.65 -7.87
N VAL A 331 11.36 -14.22 -6.67
CA VAL A 331 12.34 -13.15 -6.45
C VAL A 331 13.73 -13.59 -6.90
N PHE A 332 14.18 -14.78 -6.50
CA PHE A 332 15.49 -15.32 -6.90
C PHE A 332 15.55 -15.62 -8.40
N GLU A 333 14.49 -16.17 -8.98
CA GLU A 333 14.37 -16.35 -10.43
C GLU A 333 14.56 -15.01 -11.17
N LEU A 334 13.89 -13.95 -10.72
CA LEU A 334 14.07 -12.61 -11.28
C LEU A 334 15.51 -12.11 -11.12
N LEU A 335 16.09 -12.22 -9.92
CA LEU A 335 17.44 -11.72 -9.66
C LEU A 335 18.51 -12.47 -10.47
N PHE A 336 18.41 -13.79 -10.61
CA PHE A 336 19.31 -14.58 -11.45
C PHE A 336 19.13 -14.28 -12.94
N ARG A 337 17.87 -14.09 -13.40
CA ARG A 337 17.60 -13.65 -14.78
C ARG A 337 18.23 -12.29 -15.06
N LEU A 338 18.12 -11.34 -14.14
CA LEU A 338 18.73 -10.02 -14.27
C LEU A 338 20.27 -10.08 -14.20
N GLN A 339 20.82 -10.91 -13.32
CA GLN A 339 22.26 -11.16 -13.23
C GLN A 339 22.83 -11.71 -14.54
N ALA A 340 22.10 -12.59 -15.23
CA ALA A 340 22.47 -13.10 -16.55
C ALA A 340 22.27 -12.04 -17.66
N ALA A 341 21.13 -11.37 -17.69
CA ALA A 341 20.76 -10.44 -18.76
C ALA A 341 21.57 -9.13 -18.78
N LEU A 342 21.99 -8.65 -17.61
CA LEU A 342 22.74 -7.39 -17.47
C LEU A 342 24.26 -7.58 -17.48
N LYS A 343 24.76 -8.83 -17.56
CA LYS A 343 26.19 -9.10 -17.70
C LYS A 343 26.65 -8.72 -19.12
N PRO A 344 27.76 -7.96 -19.31
CA PRO A 344 28.78 -7.53 -18.34
C PRO A 344 28.61 -6.07 -17.81
N GLN A 345 27.47 -5.43 -18.08
CA GLN A 345 27.26 -4.00 -17.77
C GLN A 345 27.13 -3.74 -16.26
N VAL A 346 26.47 -4.65 -15.54
CA VAL A 346 26.20 -4.52 -14.11
C VAL A 346 26.62 -5.79 -13.37
N GLY A 347 27.43 -5.66 -12.32
CA GLY A 347 27.74 -6.74 -11.39
C GLY A 347 26.63 -6.90 -10.34
N ILE A 348 25.70 -7.83 -10.52
CA ILE A 348 24.69 -8.15 -9.49
C ILE A 348 25.28 -9.20 -8.55
N ARG A 349 25.21 -8.94 -7.23
CA ARG A 349 25.74 -9.85 -6.20
C ARG A 349 24.71 -10.11 -5.11
N ILE A 350 24.48 -11.38 -4.82
CA ILE A 350 23.39 -11.79 -3.93
C ILE A 350 23.97 -12.52 -2.73
N LEU A 351 23.55 -12.09 -1.53
CA LEU A 351 23.83 -12.75 -0.27
C LEU A 351 22.50 -13.17 0.35
N ALA A 352 22.42 -14.41 0.84
CA ALA A 352 21.23 -14.85 1.58
C ALA A 352 21.57 -15.72 2.78
N THR A 353 20.76 -15.61 3.83
CA THR A 353 20.86 -16.47 5.02
C THR A 353 19.61 -17.34 5.16
N PHE A 354 19.78 -18.60 5.57
CA PHE A 354 18.66 -19.55 5.71
C PHE A 354 19.00 -20.77 6.57
N ARG A 355 18.04 -21.69 6.75
CA ARG A 355 18.27 -22.99 7.41
C ARG A 355 18.85 -24.05 6.46
N PRO A 356 19.58 -25.07 6.96
CA PRO A 356 20.30 -26.03 6.11
C PRO A 356 19.46 -26.78 5.08
N PHE A 357 18.17 -26.96 5.34
CA PHE A 357 17.25 -27.71 4.47
C PHE A 357 16.64 -26.87 3.34
N VAL A 358 16.94 -25.56 3.27
CA VAL A 358 16.46 -24.71 2.17
C VAL A 358 17.28 -24.98 0.90
N THR A 359 16.56 -25.21 -0.18
CA THR A 359 17.11 -25.38 -1.54
C THR A 359 16.69 -24.19 -2.39
N ILE A 360 17.66 -23.51 -3.01
CA ILE A 360 17.40 -22.43 -3.97
C ILE A 360 17.60 -23.02 -5.36
N ASP A 361 16.56 -23.01 -6.18
CA ASP A 361 16.61 -23.53 -7.54
C ASP A 361 17.29 -22.53 -8.49
N GLY A 362 17.96 -23.04 -9.52
CA GLY A 362 18.54 -22.21 -10.59
C GLY A 362 19.76 -21.37 -10.17
N VAL A 363 20.44 -21.73 -9.08
CA VAL A 363 21.65 -21.03 -8.61
C VAL A 363 22.76 -21.10 -9.67
N PRO A 364 23.35 -19.96 -10.07
CA PRO A 364 24.47 -19.93 -11.02
C PRO A 364 25.73 -20.63 -10.50
N GLU A 365 26.57 -21.15 -11.40
CA GLU A 365 27.80 -21.90 -11.04
C GLU A 365 28.75 -21.10 -10.14
N ASN A 366 28.86 -19.78 -10.32
CA ASN A 366 29.72 -18.92 -9.53
C ASN A 366 29.11 -18.53 -8.16
N HIS A 367 28.87 -19.52 -7.31
CA HIS A 367 28.35 -19.32 -5.96
C HIS A 367 29.16 -20.06 -4.89
N LYS A 368 29.08 -19.59 -3.65
CA LYS A 368 29.60 -20.28 -2.48
C LYS A 368 28.48 -20.45 -1.45
N ARG A 369 28.33 -21.66 -0.93
CA ARG A 369 27.50 -21.95 0.24
C ARG A 369 28.39 -22.30 1.43
N GLN A 370 28.16 -21.68 2.57
CA GLN A 370 28.95 -21.82 3.79
C GLN A 370 28.04 -22.05 5.00
N HIS A 371 28.32 -23.12 5.74
CA HIS A 371 27.62 -23.42 6.98
C HIS A 371 28.16 -22.55 8.12
N ILE A 372 27.27 -21.96 8.90
CA ILE A 372 27.60 -21.02 9.99
C ILE A 372 27.19 -21.62 11.33
N GLU A 373 28.14 -21.59 12.26
CA GLU A 373 27.99 -21.96 13.67
C GLU A 373 28.61 -20.88 14.55
N ALA A 374 28.15 -20.75 15.79
CA ALA A 374 28.76 -19.80 16.72
C ALA A 374 30.16 -20.27 17.10
N SER A 375 31.17 -19.41 16.90
CA SER A 375 32.53 -19.74 17.29
C SER A 375 32.64 -19.85 18.81
N SER A 376 33.47 -20.77 19.31
CA SER A 376 33.71 -20.91 20.75
C SER A 376 34.22 -19.62 21.38
N HIS A 377 35.00 -18.83 20.63
CA HIS A 377 35.49 -17.53 21.07
C HIS A 377 34.39 -16.48 21.22
N ASP A 378 33.47 -16.39 20.26
CA ASP A 378 32.34 -15.46 20.34
C ASP A 378 31.38 -15.85 21.48
N LEU A 379 31.12 -17.16 21.66
CA LEU A 379 30.31 -17.66 22.78
C LEU A 379 30.97 -17.36 24.13
N GLU A 380 32.28 -17.55 24.24
CA GLU A 380 33.02 -17.22 25.46
C GLU A 380 32.94 -15.72 25.77
N THR A 381 33.12 -14.87 24.75
CA THR A 381 32.99 -13.41 24.87
C THR A 381 31.59 -13.01 25.34
N PHE A 382 30.55 -13.62 24.75
CA PHE A 382 29.16 -13.44 25.17
C PHE A 382 28.91 -13.86 26.63
N CYS A 383 29.38 -15.04 27.03
CA CYS A 383 29.27 -15.55 28.39
C CYS A 383 30.02 -14.67 29.40
N ARG A 384 31.23 -14.18 29.05
CA ARG A 384 32.02 -13.26 29.88
C ARG A 384 31.34 -11.92 30.11
N ALA A 385 30.57 -11.42 29.14
CA ALA A 385 29.79 -10.19 29.32
C ALA A 385 28.55 -10.40 30.20
N THR A 386 27.99 -11.61 30.24
CA THR A 386 26.69 -11.90 30.88
C THR A 386 26.82 -12.43 32.31
N ILE A 387 27.76 -13.36 32.55
CA ILE A 387 27.93 -14.10 33.82
C ILE A 387 28.33 -13.25 35.04
N PRO A 388 29.16 -12.20 34.92
CA PRO A 388 29.55 -11.37 36.08
C PRO A 388 28.37 -10.71 36.80
N ASN A 389 27.23 -10.55 36.12
CA ASN A 389 26.01 -9.96 36.67
C ASN A 389 25.21 -10.94 37.56
N ILE A 390 25.64 -12.20 37.69
CA ILE A 390 24.98 -13.19 38.54
C ILE A 390 25.35 -12.95 40.01
N THR A 391 24.37 -12.45 40.77
CA THR A 391 24.53 -11.94 42.15
C THR A 391 25.25 -12.90 43.10
N CYS A 392 24.94 -14.19 43.06
CA CYS A 392 25.48 -15.16 44.03
C CYS A 392 26.93 -15.63 43.75
N ILE A 393 27.48 -15.31 42.57
CA ILE A 393 28.86 -15.61 42.17
C ILE A 393 29.67 -14.37 41.81
N ALA A 394 29.08 -13.17 41.85
CA ALA A 394 29.76 -11.91 41.49
C ALA A 394 31.11 -11.72 42.23
N LYS A 395 31.22 -12.20 43.48
CA LYS A 395 32.44 -12.14 44.31
C LYS A 395 33.35 -13.38 44.22
N LYS A 396 33.11 -14.30 43.27
CA LYS A 396 33.78 -15.60 43.13
C LYS A 396 34.34 -15.80 41.72
N PRO A 397 35.39 -15.04 41.34
CA PRO A 397 35.96 -15.10 39.99
C PRO A 397 36.49 -16.49 39.60
N GLU A 398 36.89 -17.31 40.57
CA GLU A 398 37.34 -18.69 40.37
C GLU A 398 36.24 -19.59 39.80
N LEU A 399 34.97 -19.29 40.08
CA LEU A 399 33.84 -20.04 39.53
C LEU A 399 33.43 -19.53 38.15
N HIS A 400 33.76 -18.29 37.78
CA HIS A 400 33.35 -17.71 36.50
C HIS A 400 33.91 -18.49 35.32
N LEU A 401 35.20 -18.82 35.33
CA LEU A 401 35.85 -19.56 34.24
C LEU A 401 35.21 -20.93 34.02
N ARG A 402 34.93 -21.65 35.12
CA ARG A 402 34.27 -22.95 35.05
C ARG A 402 32.84 -22.83 34.50
N ILE A 403 32.07 -21.84 34.96
CA ILE A 403 30.71 -21.61 34.48
C ILE A 403 30.70 -21.25 32.99
N ILE A 404 31.59 -20.34 32.56
CA ILE A 404 31.72 -19.96 31.15
C ILE A 404 31.97 -21.19 30.29
N GLN A 405 32.95 -22.02 30.66
CA GLN A 405 33.29 -23.22 29.90
C GLN A 405 32.10 -24.19 29.82
N GLU A 406 31.46 -24.49 30.94
CA GLU A 406 30.35 -25.45 30.99
C GLU A 406 29.10 -24.93 30.24
N VAL A 407 28.84 -23.62 30.28
CA VAL A 407 27.76 -23.00 29.49
C VAL A 407 28.07 -23.01 28.00
N CYS A 408 29.31 -22.71 27.60
CA CYS A 408 29.73 -22.77 26.19
C CYS A 408 29.63 -24.20 25.63
N GLU A 409 30.05 -25.21 26.41
CA GLU A 409 29.92 -26.63 26.05
C GLU A 409 28.43 -27.04 25.94
N GLY A 410 27.60 -26.65 26.90
CA GLY A 410 26.16 -26.93 26.90
C GLY A 410 25.38 -26.20 25.81
N ALA A 411 25.88 -25.05 25.33
CA ALA A 411 25.24 -24.24 24.30
C ALA A 411 25.32 -24.84 22.89
N GLN A 412 26.16 -25.87 22.67
CA GLN A 412 26.25 -26.62 21.40
C GLN A 412 26.33 -25.72 20.15
N GLY A 413 27.09 -24.62 20.21
CA GLY A 413 27.25 -23.69 19.08
C GLY A 413 26.08 -22.73 18.83
N MET A 414 25.16 -22.55 19.78
CA MET A 414 24.00 -21.65 19.68
C MET A 414 24.01 -20.54 20.75
N PHE A 415 24.04 -19.27 20.34
CA PHE A 415 23.92 -18.13 21.26
C PHE A 415 22.60 -18.11 22.01
N LEU A 416 21.50 -18.53 21.36
CA LEU A 416 20.19 -18.60 22.00
C LEU A 416 20.20 -19.52 23.22
N LEU A 417 20.84 -20.69 23.10
CA LEU A 417 20.91 -21.65 24.18
C LEU A 417 21.86 -21.16 25.29
N ALA A 418 22.99 -20.57 24.93
CA ALA A 418 23.89 -19.91 25.88
C ALA A 418 23.17 -18.83 26.69
N LYS A 419 22.33 -18.01 26.04
CA LYS A 419 21.51 -16.98 26.70
C LYS A 419 20.50 -17.59 27.68
N LEU A 420 19.73 -18.61 27.25
CA LEU A 420 18.76 -19.28 28.11
C LEU A 420 19.41 -19.94 29.34
N HIS A 421 20.60 -20.54 29.15
CA HIS A 421 21.40 -21.06 30.25
C HIS A 421 21.84 -19.96 31.21
N CYS A 422 22.38 -18.85 30.70
CA CYS A 422 22.76 -17.69 31.52
C CYS A 422 21.57 -17.11 32.31
N ASP A 423 20.39 -17.00 31.69
CA ASP A 423 19.16 -16.54 32.35
C ASP A 423 18.73 -17.51 33.47
N THR A 424 18.88 -18.81 33.24
CA THR A 424 18.58 -19.86 34.22
C THR A 424 19.51 -19.78 35.43
N LEU A 425 20.81 -19.55 35.19
CA LEU A 425 21.80 -19.38 36.25
C LEU A 425 21.60 -18.06 37.02
N SER A 426 21.21 -16.98 36.34
CA SER A 426 20.94 -15.68 36.95
C SER A 426 19.81 -15.72 37.98
N ALA A 427 18.86 -16.64 37.82
CA ALA A 427 17.77 -16.86 38.77
C ALA A 427 18.18 -17.64 40.03
N LYS A 428 19.39 -18.22 40.11
CA LYS A 428 19.83 -19.02 41.26
C LYS A 428 20.43 -18.14 42.36
N THR A 429 20.03 -18.39 43.60
CA THR A 429 20.49 -17.63 44.77
C THR A 429 21.71 -18.23 45.46
N LYS A 430 22.01 -19.51 45.23
CA LYS A 430 23.12 -20.23 45.88
C LYS A 430 24.08 -20.82 44.83
N PRO A 431 25.41 -20.73 45.05
CA PRO A 431 26.40 -21.37 44.17
C PRO A 431 26.21 -22.88 43.98
N LYS A 432 25.70 -23.58 45.00
CA LYS A 432 25.39 -25.02 44.91
C LYS A 432 24.33 -25.32 43.84
N ASP A 433 23.32 -24.46 43.74
CA ASP A 433 22.22 -24.63 42.79
C ASP A 433 22.66 -24.26 41.36
N ILE A 434 23.64 -23.37 41.22
CA ILE A 434 24.34 -23.13 39.95
C ILE A 434 25.07 -24.38 39.49
N LEU A 435 25.90 -24.99 40.35
CA LEU A 435 26.64 -26.20 39.99
C LEU A 435 25.70 -27.35 39.61
N LYS A 436 24.57 -27.51 40.32
CA LYS A 436 23.55 -28.50 39.98
C LYS A 436 22.93 -28.23 38.60
N ALA A 437 22.63 -26.97 38.27
CA ALA A 437 22.08 -26.61 36.96
C ALA A 437 23.09 -26.88 35.83
N LEU A 438 24.39 -26.65 36.07
CA LEU A 438 25.43 -26.98 35.09
C LEU A 438 25.55 -28.50 34.85
N ASP A 439 25.45 -29.31 35.91
CA ASP A 439 25.43 -30.77 35.78
C ASP A 439 24.19 -31.26 34.99
N GLU A 440 23.08 -30.53 35.05
CA GLU A 440 21.89 -30.80 34.24
C GLU A 440 22.08 -30.41 32.77
N PHE A 441 22.78 -29.30 32.48
CA PHE A 441 23.13 -28.89 31.11
C PHE A 441 24.02 -29.91 30.40
N LYS A 442 24.83 -30.68 31.13
CA LYS A 442 25.71 -31.72 30.58
C LYS A 442 24.99 -33.03 30.21
N LYS A 443 23.77 -33.27 30.71
CA LYS A 443 23.03 -34.53 30.50
C LYS A 443 22.36 -34.63 29.11
N THR A 444 22.92 -33.99 28.10
CA THR A 444 22.19 -33.68 26.86
C THR A 444 22.30 -34.77 25.79
N GLY A 445 21.13 -35.11 25.24
CA GLY A 445 20.94 -35.84 23.98
C GLY A 445 20.96 -34.87 22.78
N ASN A 446 20.10 -35.09 21.78
CA ASN A 446 20.05 -34.27 20.56
C ASN A 446 19.70 -32.79 20.84
N ILE A 447 20.15 -31.86 19.99
CA ILE A 447 20.03 -30.38 20.12
C ILE A 447 18.58 -29.93 20.38
N GLY A 448 17.61 -30.58 19.72
CA GLY A 448 16.18 -30.27 19.89
C GLY A 448 15.65 -30.52 21.30
N ASP A 449 16.11 -31.59 21.96
CA ASP A 449 15.69 -31.94 23.32
C ASP A 449 16.27 -30.94 24.33
N THR A 450 17.52 -30.54 24.14
CA THR A 450 18.20 -29.54 24.98
C THR A 450 17.49 -28.18 24.94
N LEU A 451 17.12 -27.73 23.73
CA LEU A 451 16.40 -26.46 23.56
C LEU A 451 15.00 -26.51 24.17
N THR A 452 14.28 -27.62 23.98
CA THR A 452 12.94 -27.83 24.56
C THR A 452 12.98 -27.77 26.09
N ARG A 453 13.95 -28.45 26.71
CA ARG A 453 14.17 -28.38 28.17
C ARG A 453 14.46 -26.96 28.65
N ALA A 454 15.30 -26.20 27.95
CA ALA A 454 15.60 -24.81 28.31
C ALA A 454 14.34 -23.90 28.28
N TYR A 455 13.41 -24.17 27.36
CA TYR A 455 12.12 -23.50 27.33
C TYR A 455 11.17 -23.96 28.44
N GLU A 456 11.09 -25.26 28.72
CA GLU A 456 10.34 -25.81 29.84
C GLU A 456 10.81 -25.25 31.18
N ASP A 457 12.13 -25.09 31.36
CA ASP A 457 12.72 -24.45 32.55
C ASP A 457 12.29 -23.00 32.70
N SER A 458 12.24 -22.27 31.58
CA SER A 458 11.74 -20.90 31.56
C SER A 458 10.26 -20.83 31.90
N LEU A 459 9.42 -21.74 31.39
CA LEU A 459 8.02 -21.84 31.79
C LEU A 459 7.84 -22.20 33.26
N ARG A 460 8.63 -23.13 33.80
CA ARG A 460 8.59 -23.49 35.23
C ARG A 460 8.89 -22.28 36.11
N ARG A 461 9.86 -21.45 35.72
CA ARG A 461 10.15 -20.18 36.41
C ARG A 461 8.94 -19.25 36.40
N ILE A 462 8.24 -19.13 35.27
CA ILE A 462 7.03 -18.31 35.14
C ILE A 462 5.89 -18.86 36.01
N GLN A 463 5.71 -20.18 36.04
CA GLN A 463 4.68 -20.82 36.87
C GLN A 463 4.92 -20.65 38.37
N CYS A 464 6.18 -20.47 38.79
CA CYS A 464 6.55 -20.20 40.19
C CYS A 464 6.40 -18.72 40.60
N GLN A 465 6.08 -17.82 39.67
CA GLN A 465 5.82 -16.40 39.99
C GLN A 465 4.46 -16.24 40.72
N PRO A 466 4.23 -15.09 41.40
CA PRO A 466 2.91 -14.75 41.93
C PRO A 466 1.81 -14.86 40.87
N GLU A 467 0.57 -15.14 41.31
CA GLU A 467 -0.55 -15.41 40.40
C GLU A 467 -0.78 -14.28 39.38
N GLU A 468 -0.71 -13.02 39.82
CA GLU A 468 -0.85 -11.84 38.96
C GLU A 468 0.24 -11.77 37.88
N HIS A 469 1.51 -11.98 38.26
CA HIS A 469 2.62 -11.98 37.30
C HIS A 469 2.54 -13.16 36.32
N ARG A 470 2.09 -14.32 36.80
CA ARG A 470 1.88 -15.51 35.96
C ARG A 470 0.76 -15.27 34.94
N ASP A 471 -0.35 -14.64 35.34
CA ASP A 471 -1.43 -14.30 34.41
C ASP A 471 -1.00 -13.19 33.43
N LEU A 472 -0.23 -12.19 33.89
CA LEU A 472 0.35 -11.18 33.01
C LEU A 472 1.26 -11.81 31.94
N ALA A 473 2.20 -12.68 32.34
CA ALA A 473 3.06 -13.39 31.40
C ALA A 473 2.26 -14.25 30.40
N ARG A 474 1.19 -14.90 30.87
CA ARG A 474 0.26 -15.67 30.02
C ARG A 474 -0.42 -14.77 28.99
N LYS A 475 -0.99 -13.64 29.42
CA LYS A 475 -1.64 -12.64 28.53
C LYS A 475 -0.63 -12.11 27.49
N VAL A 476 0.58 -11.75 27.90
CA VAL A 476 1.66 -11.30 27.00
C VAL A 476 1.99 -12.37 25.95
N PHE A 477 2.17 -13.63 26.35
CA PHE A 477 2.46 -14.69 25.39
C PHE A 477 1.31 -14.95 24.42
N ILE A 478 0.07 -14.93 24.89
CA ILE A 478 -1.10 -15.07 24.01
C ILE A 478 -1.10 -13.96 22.96
N CYS A 479 -0.93 -12.70 23.38
CA CYS A 479 -0.92 -11.57 22.47
C CYS A 479 0.27 -11.56 21.51
N VAL A 480 1.47 -11.93 21.95
CA VAL A 480 2.66 -11.94 21.07
C VAL A 480 2.62 -13.09 20.06
N THR A 481 1.98 -14.21 20.42
CA THR A 481 1.98 -15.44 19.62
C THR A 481 0.78 -15.53 18.67
N PHE A 482 -0.43 -15.19 19.15
CA PHE A 482 -1.68 -15.46 18.42
C PHE A 482 -2.34 -14.22 17.81
N SER A 483 -1.72 -13.05 17.92
CA SER A 483 -2.21 -11.84 17.25
C SER A 483 -1.97 -11.91 15.74
N PHE A 484 -2.96 -11.48 14.94
CA PHE A 484 -2.84 -11.44 13.47
C PHE A 484 -1.80 -10.45 12.93
N ARG A 485 -1.42 -9.45 13.73
CA ARG A 485 -0.25 -8.59 13.48
C ARG A 485 0.49 -8.32 14.77
N LEU A 486 1.75 -7.93 14.62
CA LEU A 486 2.57 -7.45 15.73
C LEU A 486 1.88 -6.26 16.43
N LEU A 487 1.78 -6.35 17.75
CA LEU A 487 1.28 -5.30 18.61
C LEU A 487 2.45 -4.46 19.12
N THR A 488 2.31 -3.14 19.06
CA THR A 488 3.22 -2.26 19.79
C THR A 488 3.05 -2.45 21.30
N ILE A 489 4.04 -2.08 22.10
CA ILE A 489 3.99 -2.15 23.56
C ILE A 489 2.79 -1.37 24.10
N ASN A 490 2.49 -0.21 23.51
CA ASN A 490 1.33 0.58 23.90
C ASN A 490 0.01 -0.10 23.52
N GLU A 491 -0.07 -0.74 22.35
CA GLU A 491 -1.25 -1.55 22.00
C GLU A 491 -1.42 -2.75 22.94
N LEU A 492 -0.33 -3.42 23.31
CA LEU A 492 -0.35 -4.57 24.20
C LEU A 492 -0.79 -4.17 25.62
N ARG A 493 -0.27 -3.08 26.17
CA ARG A 493 -0.69 -2.54 27.47
C ARG A 493 -2.19 -2.29 27.51
N HIS A 494 -2.72 -1.68 26.45
CA HIS A 494 -4.15 -1.41 26.32
C HIS A 494 -4.98 -2.69 26.11
N ALA A 495 -4.43 -3.72 25.46
CA ALA A 495 -5.09 -5.00 25.27
C ALA A 495 -5.20 -5.79 26.59
N ILE A 496 -4.17 -5.71 27.44
CA ILE A 496 -4.07 -6.46 28.70
C ILE A 496 -4.78 -5.74 29.86
N GLY A 497 -4.76 -4.41 29.88
CA GLY A 497 -5.41 -3.58 30.90
C GLY A 497 -6.94 -3.49 30.79
N VAL A 498 -7.56 -4.24 29.86
CA VAL A 498 -9.03 -4.35 29.77
C VAL A 498 -9.51 -5.72 30.18
N ASP A 499 -10.56 -5.73 31.01
CA ASP A 499 -11.33 -6.90 31.38
C ASP A 499 -12.81 -6.70 31.00
N LYS A 500 -13.68 -7.69 31.28
CA LYS A 500 -15.10 -7.66 30.91
C LYS A 500 -15.90 -6.53 31.56
N ASP A 501 -15.46 -6.08 32.73
CA ASP A 501 -16.15 -5.05 33.53
C ASP A 501 -15.53 -3.65 33.38
N THR A 502 -14.43 -3.53 32.64
CA THR A 502 -13.72 -2.27 32.44
C THR A 502 -14.56 -1.32 31.58
N LYS A 503 -15.04 -0.23 32.17
CA LYS A 503 -15.81 0.80 31.46
C LYS A 503 -14.95 1.96 30.98
N GLU A 504 -13.88 2.26 31.70
CA GLU A 504 -12.92 3.33 31.41
C GLU A 504 -11.52 2.78 31.66
N ILE A 505 -10.54 3.31 30.93
CA ILE A 505 -9.11 3.03 31.16
C ILE A 505 -8.47 4.36 31.49
N ASP A 506 -7.86 4.45 32.65
CA ASP A 506 -6.91 5.48 33.01
C ASP A 506 -5.50 5.07 32.56
N PRO A 507 -4.91 5.73 31.55
CA PRO A 507 -3.57 5.42 31.08
C PRO A 507 -2.47 5.53 32.15
N GLU A 508 -2.73 6.25 33.26
CA GLU A 508 -1.77 6.47 34.34
C GLU A 508 -1.78 5.34 35.39
N TYR A 509 -2.94 4.70 35.62
CA TYR A 509 -3.10 3.72 36.70
C TYR A 509 -3.45 2.30 36.23
N ASP A 510 -4.06 2.15 35.06
CA ASP A 510 -4.59 0.87 34.59
C ASP A 510 -3.66 0.15 33.60
N LEU A 511 -2.53 0.76 33.22
CA LEU A 511 -1.61 0.20 32.22
C LEU A 511 -0.31 -0.31 32.86
N ASP A 512 -0.05 -1.60 32.72
CA ASP A 512 1.18 -2.25 33.18
C ASP A 512 2.44 -1.52 32.70
N ASP A 513 3.48 -1.53 33.53
CA ASP A 513 4.81 -1.02 33.15
C ASP A 513 5.44 -1.93 32.06
N PRO A 514 5.87 -1.37 30.90
CA PRO A 514 6.56 -2.13 29.85
C PRO A 514 7.66 -3.06 30.36
N ASP A 515 8.47 -2.61 31.32
CA ASP A 515 9.60 -3.38 31.84
C ASP A 515 9.11 -4.57 32.70
N LEU A 516 8.04 -4.38 33.47
CA LEU A 516 7.37 -5.47 34.19
C LEU A 516 6.88 -6.54 33.21
N MET A 517 6.17 -6.15 32.14
CA MET A 517 5.63 -7.09 31.13
C MET A 517 6.71 -7.96 30.49
N ILE A 518 7.90 -7.41 30.26
CA ILE A 518 9.04 -8.16 29.69
C ILE A 518 9.69 -9.04 30.76
N SER A 519 9.85 -8.52 31.98
CA SER A 519 10.52 -9.22 33.07
C SER A 519 9.78 -10.50 33.49
N VAL A 520 8.44 -10.47 33.55
CA VAL A 520 7.62 -11.63 33.94
C VAL A 520 7.70 -12.77 32.92
N CYS A 521 8.04 -12.47 31.66
CA CYS A 521 8.21 -13.46 30.59
C CYS A 521 9.53 -14.24 30.65
N ALA A 522 10.36 -14.07 31.70
CA ALA A 522 11.57 -14.85 31.97
C ALA A 522 12.56 -14.94 30.79
N GLY A 523 12.67 -13.87 30.00
CA GLY A 523 13.60 -13.78 28.87
C GLY A 523 13.13 -14.46 27.57
N LEU A 524 11.87 -14.91 27.49
CA LEU A 524 11.28 -15.48 26.27
C LEU A 524 10.74 -14.42 25.29
N VAL A 525 10.60 -13.19 25.75
CA VAL A 525 10.10 -12.04 24.99
C VAL A 525 11.08 -10.87 25.13
N THR A 526 11.17 -10.05 24.09
CA THR A 526 12.01 -8.85 24.00
C THR A 526 11.23 -7.70 23.38
N LEU A 527 11.52 -6.47 23.83
CA LEU A 527 11.02 -5.24 23.23
C LEU A 527 12.02 -4.70 22.20
N ASP A 528 11.51 -4.36 21.01
CA ASP A 528 12.21 -3.54 20.04
C ASP A 528 12.02 -2.07 20.43
N THR A 529 13.13 -1.40 20.77
CA THR A 529 13.13 -0.01 21.26
C THR A 529 12.83 1.01 20.15
N GLN A 530 13.06 0.66 18.88
CA GLN A 530 12.79 1.57 17.76
C GLN A 530 11.34 1.42 17.27
N SER A 531 10.93 0.19 16.95
CA SER A 531 9.56 -0.05 16.46
C SER A 531 8.52 -0.07 17.58
N GLN A 532 8.96 -0.08 18.85
CA GLN A 532 8.11 -0.20 20.03
C GLN A 532 7.25 -1.47 19.98
N VAL A 533 7.73 -2.55 19.35
CA VAL A 533 7.03 -3.82 19.21
C VAL A 533 7.61 -4.87 20.13
N ILE A 534 6.74 -5.62 20.79
CA ILE A 534 7.12 -6.74 21.63
C ILE A 534 7.08 -8.05 20.83
N ARG A 535 8.17 -8.81 20.84
CA ARG A 535 8.36 -10.04 20.04
C ARG A 535 8.99 -11.16 20.86
N THR A 536 8.80 -12.41 20.45
CA THR A 536 9.59 -13.50 21.06
C THR A 536 11.05 -13.33 20.71
N VAL A 537 11.95 -13.83 21.57
CA VAL A 537 13.40 -13.70 21.35
C VAL A 537 13.84 -14.42 20.09
N HIS A 538 13.14 -15.50 19.73
CA HIS A 538 13.46 -16.29 18.57
C HIS A 538 12.20 -16.99 18.00
N TYR A 539 12.26 -17.43 16.74
CA TYR A 539 11.16 -18.16 16.11
C TYR A 539 10.88 -19.49 16.83
N THR A 540 11.93 -20.20 17.28
CA THR A 540 11.78 -21.48 18.01
C THR A 540 11.02 -21.30 19.32
N THR A 541 11.08 -20.10 19.91
CA THR A 541 10.27 -19.76 21.08
C THR A 541 8.79 -19.68 20.72
N GLN A 542 8.45 -19.10 19.57
CA GLN A 542 7.06 -19.08 19.10
C GLN A 542 6.54 -20.49 18.82
N THR A 543 7.29 -21.31 18.06
CA THR A 543 6.86 -22.69 17.77
C THR A 543 6.69 -23.51 19.05
N PHE A 544 7.56 -23.28 20.04
CA PHE A 544 7.42 -23.89 21.35
C PHE A 544 6.13 -23.42 22.04
N LEU A 545 5.87 -22.11 22.11
CA LEU A 545 4.63 -21.56 22.70
C LEU A 545 3.37 -22.08 21.99
N GLU A 546 3.38 -22.19 20.66
CA GLU A 546 2.29 -22.76 19.87
C GLU A 546 2.08 -24.26 20.15
N SER A 547 3.16 -24.99 20.45
CA SER A 547 3.10 -26.43 20.76
C SER A 547 2.62 -26.75 22.18
N LEU A 548 2.45 -25.74 23.06
CA LEU A 548 2.00 -25.94 24.44
C LEU A 548 0.51 -26.30 24.49
N ASP A 549 0.21 -27.60 24.43
CA ASP A 549 -1.15 -28.14 24.66
C ASP A 549 -1.51 -28.23 26.16
N ASN A 550 -0.63 -27.76 27.05
CA ASN A 550 -0.65 -27.98 28.49
C ASN A 550 -1.61 -27.06 29.28
N GLY A 551 -2.59 -26.45 28.62
CA GLY A 551 -3.57 -25.55 29.26
C GLY A 551 -3.05 -24.17 29.70
N PHE A 552 -1.73 -23.93 29.71
CA PHE A 552 -1.13 -22.64 30.08
C PHE A 552 -1.58 -21.51 29.15
N LEU A 553 -1.53 -21.71 27.83
CA LEU A 553 -2.04 -20.76 26.83
C LEU A 553 -3.47 -21.13 26.37
N SER A 554 -4.28 -21.68 27.27
CA SER A 554 -5.65 -22.11 26.93
C SER A 554 -6.50 -20.97 26.37
N ASN A 555 -7.27 -21.30 25.33
CA ASN A 555 -8.22 -20.41 24.67
C ASN A 555 -7.63 -19.04 24.25
N PRO A 556 -6.53 -19.01 23.48
CA PRO A 556 -5.80 -17.77 23.17
C PRO A 556 -6.66 -16.78 22.37
N HIS A 557 -7.39 -17.30 21.37
CA HIS A 557 -8.30 -16.50 20.56
C HIS A 557 -9.52 -16.01 21.34
N THR A 558 -9.99 -16.75 22.35
CA THR A 558 -11.07 -16.29 23.24
C THR A 558 -10.64 -15.08 24.05
N LEU A 559 -9.43 -15.11 24.62
CA LEU A 559 -8.87 -13.99 25.37
C LEU A 559 -8.70 -12.76 24.47
N LEU A 560 -8.10 -12.92 23.30
CA LEU A 560 -7.90 -11.83 22.36
C LEU A 560 -9.21 -11.22 21.86
N ALA A 561 -10.21 -12.05 21.54
CA ALA A 561 -11.54 -11.57 21.17
C ALA A 561 -12.18 -10.78 22.32
N SER A 562 -12.09 -11.28 23.55
CA SER A 562 -12.64 -10.61 24.73
C SER A 562 -11.97 -9.27 25.00
N CYS A 563 -10.62 -9.21 24.96
CA CYS A 563 -9.86 -7.96 25.08
C CYS A 563 -10.27 -6.96 23.98
N CYS A 564 -10.39 -7.40 22.73
CA CYS A 564 -10.82 -6.53 21.64
C CYS A 564 -12.24 -5.98 21.87
N LEU A 565 -13.18 -6.81 22.30
CA LEU A 565 -14.57 -6.39 22.55
C LEU A 565 -14.67 -5.46 23.75
N SER A 566 -14.05 -5.81 24.89
CA SER A 566 -13.99 -4.96 26.09
C SER A 566 -13.41 -3.59 25.76
N TYR A 567 -12.33 -3.54 24.98
CA TYR A 567 -11.73 -2.29 24.55
C TYR A 567 -12.69 -1.44 23.68
N LEU A 568 -13.47 -2.06 22.79
CA LEU A 568 -14.45 -1.36 21.97
C LEU A 568 -15.72 -0.96 22.76
N GLN A 569 -15.95 -1.58 23.93
CA GLN A 569 -17.07 -1.32 24.83
C GLN A 569 -16.80 -0.24 25.89
N LEU A 570 -15.64 0.42 25.87
CA LEU A 570 -15.37 1.54 26.77
C LEU A 570 -16.41 2.65 26.60
N SER A 571 -16.88 3.20 27.73
CA SER A 571 -17.94 4.22 27.84
C SER A 571 -17.64 5.50 27.04
N LEU A 572 -16.36 5.83 26.92
CA LEU A 572 -15.82 6.92 26.11
C LEU A 572 -16.15 6.80 24.61
N PHE A 573 -16.38 5.57 24.12
CA PHE A 573 -16.82 5.35 22.74
C PHE A 573 -18.34 5.32 22.59
N ALA A 574 -19.08 5.00 23.66
CA ALA A 574 -20.54 4.97 23.66
C ALA A 574 -21.17 6.37 23.79
N THR A 575 -20.58 7.25 24.59
CA THR A 575 -21.02 8.63 24.69
C THR A 575 -20.52 9.39 23.46
N GLY A 576 -21.44 9.75 22.56
CA GLY A 576 -21.19 10.72 21.48
C GLY A 576 -20.92 12.14 22.01
N SER A 577 -20.17 12.28 23.10
CA SER A 577 -19.84 13.55 23.71
C SER A 577 -18.61 14.15 23.00
N GLY A 578 -18.86 15.17 22.17
CA GLY A 578 -17.90 16.25 21.98
C GLY A 578 -17.21 16.42 20.62
N TYR A 579 -17.54 15.67 19.57
CA TYR A 579 -17.08 16.00 18.21
C TYR A 579 -18.26 16.23 17.28
N ASP A 580 -18.59 17.50 17.12
CA ASP A 580 -19.55 18.06 16.19
C ASP A 580 -19.49 17.39 14.80
N LEU A 581 -20.43 16.50 14.53
CA LEU A 581 -20.73 15.95 13.20
C LEU A 581 -21.88 16.74 12.52
N SER A 582 -22.21 17.93 13.02
CA SER A 582 -23.17 18.87 12.42
C SER A 582 -22.52 20.05 11.68
N GLY A 583 -21.21 20.04 11.46
CA GLY A 583 -20.54 20.94 10.53
C GLY A 583 -20.43 20.31 9.15
N GLY A 584 -20.97 20.97 8.13
CA GLY A 584 -21.00 20.51 6.74
C GLY A 584 -19.65 20.07 6.17
N ILE A 585 -19.74 19.10 5.26
CA ILE A 585 -18.90 18.81 4.09
C ILE A 585 -17.55 19.57 4.01
N LEU A 586 -16.48 18.78 3.97
CA LEU A 586 -15.13 19.06 3.41
C LEU A 586 -14.35 20.22 4.05
N SER A 587 -13.46 19.91 5.01
CA SER A 587 -12.12 20.55 5.10
C SER A 587 -11.25 20.15 6.30
N VAL A 588 -11.75 19.43 7.31
CA VAL A 588 -10.94 19.16 8.54
C VAL A 588 -10.69 17.68 8.75
N ARG A 589 -9.92 17.02 7.87
CA ARG A 589 -9.53 15.61 8.06
C ARG A 589 -8.10 15.30 7.62
N GLN A 590 -7.16 15.49 8.55
CA GLN A 590 -5.94 14.69 8.71
C GLN A 590 -5.34 14.90 10.11
N SER A 591 -5.39 16.12 10.66
CA SER A 591 -4.79 16.44 11.97
C SER A 591 -5.50 15.81 13.17
N LYS A 592 -6.85 15.70 13.16
CA LYS A 592 -7.61 15.11 14.29
C LYS A 592 -7.56 13.57 14.34
N TRP A 593 -7.33 12.89 13.23
CA TRP A 593 -7.17 11.42 13.17
C TRP A 593 -5.85 10.97 13.82
N GLN A 594 -4.79 11.75 13.67
CA GLN A 594 -3.49 11.48 14.31
C GLN A 594 -3.54 11.70 15.83
N SER A 595 -4.40 12.61 16.30
CA SER A 595 -4.55 12.92 17.73
C SER A 595 -5.23 11.79 18.52
N GLY A 596 -6.21 11.10 17.93
CA GLY A 596 -6.90 9.95 18.55
C GLY A 596 -6.08 8.66 18.59
N ARG A 597 -5.20 8.42 17.60
CA ARG A 597 -4.28 7.26 17.59
C ARG A 597 -3.31 7.27 18.77
N ARG A 598 -2.91 8.46 19.24
CA ARG A 598 -1.99 8.59 20.38
C ARG A 598 -2.66 8.24 21.72
N LYS A 599 -3.98 8.42 21.84
CA LYS A 599 -4.71 8.19 23.11
C LYS A 599 -5.29 6.77 23.21
N PHE A 600 -5.63 6.12 22.08
CA PHE A 600 -6.21 4.77 22.08
C PHE A 600 -5.59 3.89 20.97
N PRO A 601 -4.35 3.43 21.15
CA PRO A 601 -3.57 2.76 20.11
C PRO A 601 -4.18 1.42 19.69
N PHE A 602 -4.77 0.65 20.63
CA PHE A 602 -5.30 -0.69 20.36
C PHE A 602 -6.60 -0.71 19.53
N ARG A 603 -7.33 0.41 19.45
CA ARG A 603 -8.67 0.49 18.81
C ARG A 603 -8.69 -0.05 17.39
N SER A 604 -7.69 0.31 16.58
CA SER A 604 -7.63 -0.09 15.17
C SER A 604 -7.38 -1.58 14.99
N TYR A 605 -6.65 -2.20 15.93
CA TYR A 605 -6.47 -3.65 15.94
C TYR A 605 -7.79 -4.31 16.32
N SER A 606 -8.37 -3.90 17.46
CA SER A 606 -9.60 -4.49 18.01
C SER A 606 -10.71 -4.49 16.97
N ALA A 607 -10.98 -3.35 16.37
CA ALA A 607 -12.03 -3.17 15.37
C ALA A 607 -11.85 -4.03 14.10
N ARG A 608 -10.60 -4.36 13.73
CA ARG A 608 -10.30 -5.16 12.55
C ARG A 608 -10.34 -6.66 12.81
N PHE A 609 -9.88 -7.11 13.98
CA PHE A 609 -9.58 -8.53 14.22
C PHE A 609 -10.46 -9.22 15.28
N TRP A 610 -11.31 -8.50 16.02
CA TRP A 610 -12.15 -9.10 17.09
C TRP A 610 -12.95 -10.31 16.59
N ALA A 611 -13.55 -10.19 15.40
CA ALA A 611 -14.40 -11.25 14.86
C ALA A 611 -13.58 -12.44 14.33
N THR A 612 -12.41 -12.20 13.75
CA THR A 612 -11.49 -13.28 13.31
C THR A 612 -10.97 -14.07 14.51
N HIS A 613 -10.72 -13.40 15.66
CA HIS A 613 -10.41 -14.10 16.90
C HIS A 613 -11.61 -14.91 17.40
N TRP A 614 -12.83 -14.36 17.36
CA TRP A 614 -14.03 -15.12 17.73
C TRP A 614 -14.22 -16.38 16.86
N GLU A 615 -14.03 -16.29 15.55
CA GLU A 615 -14.18 -17.44 14.64
C GLU A 615 -13.15 -18.56 14.89
N ARG A 616 -11.96 -18.21 15.37
CA ARG A 616 -10.93 -19.17 15.78
C ARG A 616 -11.04 -19.63 17.23
N SER A 617 -11.96 -19.04 18.00
CA SER A 617 -12.24 -19.48 19.36
C SER A 617 -13.13 -20.73 19.35
N ARG A 618 -12.86 -21.70 20.23
CA ARG A 618 -13.79 -22.80 20.47
C ARG A 618 -15.05 -22.22 21.11
N LEU A 619 -16.24 -22.61 20.63
CA LEU A 619 -17.59 -22.17 21.06
C LEU A 619 -17.65 -21.84 22.56
N ASP A 620 -17.36 -20.59 22.94
CA ASP A 620 -17.43 -20.09 24.31
C ASP A 620 -18.74 -19.30 24.46
N PRO A 621 -19.72 -19.80 25.25
CA PRO A 621 -21.00 -19.12 25.46
C PRO A 621 -20.84 -17.71 26.05
N ALA A 622 -19.85 -17.48 26.91
CA ALA A 622 -19.65 -16.18 27.54
C ALA A 622 -19.12 -15.16 26.53
N LEU A 623 -18.20 -15.57 25.66
CA LEU A 623 -17.71 -14.71 24.58
C LEU A 623 -18.81 -14.42 23.57
N GLN A 624 -19.64 -15.43 23.24
CA GLN A 624 -20.81 -15.23 22.37
C GLN A 624 -21.77 -14.19 22.96
N GLN A 625 -22.04 -14.24 24.25
CA GLN A 625 -22.86 -13.23 24.92
C GLN A 625 -22.23 -11.84 24.89
N GLN A 626 -20.90 -11.74 24.99
CA GLN A 626 -20.18 -10.46 24.87
C GLN A 626 -20.30 -9.88 23.44
N VAL A 627 -20.13 -10.71 22.40
CA VAL A 627 -20.34 -10.29 20.99
C VAL A 627 -21.77 -9.79 20.79
N PHE A 628 -22.74 -10.49 21.33
CA PHE A 628 -24.15 -10.13 21.28
C PHE A 628 -24.43 -8.78 21.95
N SER A 629 -23.95 -8.58 23.17
CA SER A 629 -24.02 -7.30 23.89
C SER A 629 -23.37 -6.15 23.10
N PHE A 630 -22.22 -6.42 22.46
CA PHE A 630 -21.53 -5.47 21.60
C PHE A 630 -22.37 -5.08 20.37
N LEU A 631 -22.94 -6.04 19.66
CA LEU A 631 -23.73 -5.81 18.44
C LEU A 631 -25.09 -5.14 18.71
N ASP A 632 -25.70 -5.41 19.88
CA ASP A 632 -26.96 -4.83 20.29
C ASP A 632 -26.85 -3.32 20.60
N ASN A 633 -25.64 -2.84 20.94
CA ASN A 633 -25.40 -1.43 21.23
C ASN A 633 -24.78 -0.68 20.05
N PHE A 634 -25.55 0.24 19.47
CA PHE A 634 -25.12 1.04 18.31
C PHE A 634 -23.89 1.90 18.59
N GLY A 635 -23.72 2.43 19.81
CA GLY A 635 -22.55 3.22 20.18
C GLY A 635 -21.27 2.39 20.14
N PHE A 636 -21.33 1.16 20.65
CA PHE A 636 -20.21 0.22 20.58
C PHE A 636 -19.91 -0.22 19.14
N VAL A 637 -20.92 -0.52 18.33
CA VAL A 637 -20.74 -0.83 16.90
C VAL A 637 -20.06 0.32 16.15
N ALA A 638 -20.47 1.57 16.43
CA ALA A 638 -19.85 2.75 15.83
C ALA A 638 -18.38 2.91 16.24
N SER A 639 -17.99 2.45 17.43
CA SER A 639 -16.59 2.45 17.88
C SER A 639 -15.67 1.58 17.00
N ALA A 640 -16.20 0.47 16.45
CA ALA A 640 -15.46 -0.46 15.60
C ALA A 640 -15.37 -0.04 14.12
N CYS A 641 -16.05 1.05 13.74
CA CYS A 641 -16.04 1.53 12.37
C CYS A 641 -14.79 2.38 12.09
N ILE A 642 -13.74 1.78 11.52
CA ILE A 642 -12.51 2.48 11.09
C ILE A 642 -12.71 3.23 9.75
N ALA A 643 -13.67 2.82 8.91
CA ALA A 643 -13.94 3.42 7.61
C ALA A 643 -15.13 4.40 7.61
N MET A 644 -15.22 5.25 6.57
CA MET A 644 -16.38 6.14 6.38
C MET A 644 -17.66 5.33 6.09
N GLN A 645 -18.39 5.09 7.19
CA GLN A 645 -19.78 4.61 7.30
C GLN A 645 -20.02 3.13 7.00
N PRO A 646 -20.23 2.34 8.05
CA PRO A 646 -21.45 1.55 8.16
C PRO A 646 -22.23 1.94 9.43
N PRO A 647 -23.54 2.21 9.33
CA PRO A 647 -24.30 2.65 10.49
C PRO A 647 -24.71 1.52 11.42
N SER A 648 -25.10 0.32 10.96
CA SER A 648 -25.64 -0.72 11.86
C SER A 648 -24.75 -1.97 12.00
N HIS A 649 -25.02 -2.77 13.03
CA HIS A 649 -24.32 -4.02 13.33
C HIS A 649 -24.21 -4.96 12.13
N ILE A 650 -25.25 -5.05 11.30
CA ILE A 650 -25.26 -5.93 10.12
C ILE A 650 -24.31 -5.44 9.03
N HIS A 651 -24.17 -4.12 8.86
CA HIS A 651 -23.24 -3.54 7.90
C HIS A 651 -21.79 -3.72 8.37
N LEU A 652 -21.54 -3.65 9.68
CA LEU A 652 -20.23 -3.96 10.25
C LEU A 652 -19.83 -5.42 9.94
N LEU A 653 -20.69 -6.39 10.31
CA LEU A 653 -20.43 -7.81 10.05
C LEU A 653 -20.23 -8.10 8.55
N ALA A 654 -21.05 -7.48 7.70
CA ALA A 654 -20.93 -7.58 6.25
C ALA A 654 -19.60 -7.01 5.71
N SER A 655 -19.14 -5.89 6.26
CA SER A 655 -17.88 -5.26 5.87
C SER A 655 -16.64 -6.03 6.34
N MET A 656 -16.77 -6.81 7.42
CA MET A 656 -15.70 -7.65 7.97
C MET A 656 -15.67 -9.05 7.35
N GLY A 657 -16.78 -9.47 6.71
CA GLY A 657 -16.88 -10.78 6.08
C GLY A 657 -17.06 -11.95 7.05
N THR A 658 -17.62 -11.69 8.23
CA THR A 658 -17.68 -12.65 9.35
C THR A 658 -18.97 -13.46 9.30
N ASN A 659 -19.01 -14.44 8.39
CA ASN A 659 -20.21 -15.22 8.09
C ASN A 659 -20.68 -16.08 9.28
N ALA A 660 -19.76 -16.58 10.09
CA ALA A 660 -20.12 -17.40 11.25
C ALA A 660 -20.81 -16.55 12.33
N VAL A 661 -20.22 -15.39 12.69
CA VAL A 661 -20.82 -14.43 13.63
C VAL A 661 -22.21 -14.01 13.14
N LEU A 662 -22.31 -13.70 11.84
CA LEU A 662 -23.53 -13.26 11.21
C LEU A 662 -24.65 -14.31 11.34
N LYS A 663 -24.39 -15.57 10.99
CA LYS A 663 -25.39 -16.64 11.08
C LYS A 663 -25.87 -16.83 12.52
N THR A 664 -24.94 -16.93 13.46
CA THR A 664 -25.25 -17.11 14.89
C THR A 664 -26.05 -15.93 15.46
N TYR A 665 -25.76 -14.70 15.03
CA TYR A 665 -26.53 -13.51 15.43
C TYR A 665 -27.93 -13.47 14.82
N LEU A 666 -28.10 -13.92 13.57
CA LEU A 666 -29.41 -14.03 12.91
C LEU A 666 -30.28 -15.15 13.50
N GLU A 667 -29.67 -16.24 13.95
CA GLU A 667 -30.35 -17.39 14.58
C GLU A 667 -30.79 -17.13 16.03
N ARG A 668 -30.13 -16.18 16.73
CA ARG A 668 -30.41 -15.84 18.14
C ARG A 668 -31.87 -15.42 18.40
N GLY A 669 -32.50 -14.77 17.43
CA GLY A 669 -33.80 -14.12 17.61
C GLY A 669 -33.71 -12.76 18.32
N GLU A 670 -34.88 -12.16 18.57
CA GLU A 670 -34.99 -10.84 19.21
C GLU A 670 -34.44 -10.85 20.64
N PRO A 671 -33.65 -9.85 21.05
CA PRO A 671 -33.14 -9.78 22.42
C PRO A 671 -34.31 -9.68 23.44
N ALA A 672 -34.28 -10.53 24.47
CA ALA A 672 -35.29 -10.58 25.52
C ALA A 672 -35.15 -9.36 26.44
N GLY A 673 -35.95 -8.34 26.18
CA GLY A 673 -35.85 -7.04 26.83
C GLY A 673 -36.12 -5.98 25.78
N SER A 674 -37.40 -5.65 25.65
CA SER A 674 -37.95 -4.65 24.74
C SER A 674 -36.98 -3.53 24.38
N MET A 675 -37.03 -3.12 23.12
CA MET A 675 -36.53 -1.88 22.52
C MET A 675 -37.02 -0.57 23.21
N GLN A 676 -37.28 -0.59 24.51
CA GLN A 676 -37.82 0.49 25.32
C GLN A 676 -36.73 1.32 26.02
N ASN A 677 -35.52 0.78 26.25
CA ASN A 677 -34.50 1.42 27.11
C ASN A 677 -33.10 1.56 26.48
N ALA A 678 -32.98 1.63 25.15
CA ALA A 678 -31.77 2.20 24.56
C ALA A 678 -32.10 3.65 24.23
N ASP A 679 -31.17 4.56 24.49
CA ASP A 679 -31.13 5.95 24.02
C ASP A 679 -31.09 6.02 22.47
N MET A 680 -32.08 5.42 21.82
CA MET A 680 -32.28 5.35 20.37
C MET A 680 -32.86 6.67 19.85
N GLU A 681 -33.01 7.67 20.71
CA GLU A 681 -33.13 9.07 20.32
C GLU A 681 -31.74 9.70 20.09
N CYS A 682 -30.93 9.11 19.19
CA CYS A 682 -30.16 10.01 18.34
C CYS A 682 -31.18 10.68 17.40
N LYS A 683 -31.85 11.73 17.89
CA LYS A 683 -32.80 12.57 17.14
C LYS A 683 -32.24 13.07 15.80
N LYS A 684 -30.93 12.94 15.58
CA LYS A 684 -30.22 13.28 14.34
C LYS A 684 -29.95 12.11 13.38
N CYS A 685 -29.98 10.83 13.78
CA CYS A 685 -29.76 9.71 12.86
C CYS A 685 -31.06 8.93 12.56
N LYS A 686 -31.76 9.33 11.49
CA LYS A 686 -32.93 8.67 10.91
C LYS A 686 -32.64 7.24 10.37
N ARG A 687 -32.04 6.33 11.15
CA ARG A 687 -31.31 5.16 10.61
C ARG A 687 -31.90 3.78 10.91
N ILE A 688 -32.89 3.67 11.80
CA ILE A 688 -33.88 2.59 11.70
C ILE A 688 -35.18 3.33 11.36
N PRO A 689 -35.79 3.08 10.19
CA PRO A 689 -37.07 3.71 9.91
C PRO A 689 -38.03 3.26 11.02
N SER A 690 -38.71 4.20 11.67
CA SER A 690 -39.71 3.91 12.71
C SER A 690 -40.70 2.82 12.26
N SER A 691 -40.98 2.76 10.95
CA SER A 691 -41.77 1.72 10.31
C SER A 691 -41.25 0.29 10.48
N HIS A 692 -39.95 0.05 10.63
CA HIS A 692 -39.41 -1.32 10.83
C HIS A 692 -39.48 -1.76 12.30
N ILE A 693 -39.27 -0.83 13.25
CA ILE A 693 -39.50 -1.08 14.68
C ILE A 693 -40.99 -1.34 14.89
N ASP A 694 -41.87 -0.48 14.35
CA ASP A 694 -43.32 -0.68 14.35
C ASP A 694 -43.75 -2.03 13.73
N ARG A 695 -43.10 -2.47 12.65
CA ARG A 695 -43.41 -3.77 12.00
C ARG A 695 -42.95 -4.96 12.84
N LEU A 696 -41.79 -4.88 13.48
CA LEU A 696 -41.31 -5.90 14.43
C LEU A 696 -42.22 -5.98 15.67
N GLU A 697 -42.55 -4.83 16.27
CA GLU A 697 -43.46 -4.74 17.42
C GLU A 697 -44.86 -5.29 17.09
N ARG A 698 -45.36 -5.06 15.87
CA ARG A 698 -46.62 -5.61 15.36
C ARG A 698 -46.49 -7.05 14.81
N ARG A 699 -45.33 -7.71 14.95
CA ARG A 699 -45.01 -9.07 14.45
C ARG A 699 -45.29 -9.28 12.94
N GLN A 700 -45.08 -8.25 12.12
CA GLN A 700 -45.35 -8.25 10.67
C GLN A 700 -44.16 -8.72 9.80
N CYS A 701 -43.00 -9.01 10.39
CA CYS A 701 -41.84 -9.61 9.71
C CYS A 701 -40.95 -10.33 10.74
N SER A 702 -40.12 -11.27 10.29
CA SER A 702 -39.16 -11.94 11.19
C SER A 702 -38.01 -11.01 11.58
N TRP A 703 -37.34 -11.28 12.71
CA TRP A 703 -36.10 -10.62 13.14
C TRP A 703 -35.04 -10.59 12.03
N GLN A 704 -34.89 -11.72 11.32
CA GLN A 704 -33.93 -11.88 10.24
C GLN A 704 -34.26 -10.96 9.06
N GLU A 705 -35.53 -10.88 8.65
CA GLU A 705 -35.98 -9.99 7.57
C GLU A 705 -35.81 -8.51 7.94
N ALA A 706 -36.10 -8.14 9.18
CA ALA A 706 -36.00 -6.76 9.62
C ALA A 706 -34.55 -6.26 9.63
N ILE A 707 -33.62 -7.03 10.22
CA ILE A 707 -32.20 -6.63 10.30
C ILE A 707 -31.55 -6.59 8.92
N THR A 708 -31.77 -7.60 8.09
CA THR A 708 -31.18 -7.66 6.74
C THR A 708 -31.67 -6.52 5.86
N SER A 709 -32.87 -6.00 6.11
CA SER A 709 -33.43 -4.85 5.39
C SER A 709 -32.92 -3.47 5.84
N LEU A 710 -32.08 -3.40 6.88
CA LEU A 710 -31.53 -2.12 7.35
C LEU A 710 -30.69 -1.47 6.27
N LYS A 711 -30.94 -0.18 6.03
CA LYS A 711 -30.24 0.65 5.04
C LYS A 711 -29.37 1.70 5.71
N ASP A 712 -28.21 1.99 5.11
CA ASP A 712 -27.38 3.12 5.49
C ASP A 712 -27.93 4.46 4.99
N SER A 713 -27.22 5.58 5.25
CA SER A 713 -27.64 6.90 4.78
C SER A 713 -27.54 7.11 3.26
N ARG A 714 -26.98 6.15 2.52
CA ARG A 714 -26.98 6.09 1.06
C ARG A 714 -28.01 5.09 0.55
N GLY A 715 -28.87 4.54 1.40
CA GLY A 715 -29.88 3.56 1.01
C GLY A 715 -29.33 2.16 0.73
N ARG A 716 -28.07 1.90 1.07
CA ARG A 716 -27.38 0.62 0.85
C ARG A 716 -27.68 -0.34 1.99
N THR A 717 -28.01 -1.59 1.68
CA THR A 717 -28.10 -2.68 2.67
C THR A 717 -26.73 -3.31 2.91
N ALA A 718 -26.65 -4.20 3.91
CA ALA A 718 -25.43 -4.94 4.25
C ALA A 718 -24.82 -5.69 3.06
N LEU A 719 -25.66 -6.12 2.11
CA LEU A 719 -25.24 -6.84 0.91
C LEU A 719 -24.28 -6.03 0.03
N PHE A 720 -24.47 -4.72 -0.07
CA PHE A 720 -23.58 -3.82 -0.82
C PHE A 720 -22.14 -3.86 -0.28
N TYR A 721 -21.98 -3.96 1.04
CA TYR A 721 -20.67 -4.01 1.68
C TYR A 721 -19.97 -5.34 1.43
N THR A 722 -20.71 -6.46 1.44
CA THR A 722 -20.14 -7.76 1.07
C THR A 722 -19.67 -7.79 -0.38
N ALA A 723 -20.38 -7.10 -1.29
CA ALA A 723 -20.03 -6.99 -2.70
C ALA A 723 -18.83 -6.08 -2.94
N GLU A 724 -18.73 -4.97 -2.20
CA GLU A 724 -17.59 -4.05 -2.24
C GLU A 724 -16.29 -4.73 -1.77
N LYS A 725 -16.37 -5.58 -0.73
CA LYS A 725 -15.21 -6.24 -0.10
C LYS A 725 -14.94 -7.67 -0.57
N GLY A 726 -15.83 -8.25 -1.37
CA GLY A 726 -15.71 -9.63 -1.86
C GLY A 726 -15.92 -10.75 -0.86
N HIS A 727 -16.80 -10.52 0.11
CA HIS A 727 -17.13 -11.52 1.12
C HIS A 727 -18.28 -12.44 0.69
N LEU A 728 -18.03 -13.31 -0.31
CA LEU A 728 -19.03 -14.20 -0.93
C LEU A 728 -19.80 -15.09 0.07
N LEU A 729 -19.15 -15.62 1.10
CA LEU A 729 -19.81 -16.50 2.08
C LEU A 729 -20.77 -15.72 3.00
N THR A 730 -20.43 -14.47 3.31
CA THR A 730 -21.27 -13.58 4.10
C THR A 730 -22.47 -13.11 3.28
N MET A 731 -22.24 -12.85 1.99
CA MET A 731 -23.28 -12.53 1.02
C MET A 731 -24.33 -13.65 0.90
N GLU A 732 -23.91 -14.92 0.85
CA GLU A 732 -24.83 -16.07 0.87
C GLU A 732 -25.66 -16.13 2.16
N ALA A 733 -25.02 -15.94 3.30
CA ALA A 733 -25.72 -15.96 4.58
C ALA A 733 -26.80 -14.88 4.68
N LEU A 734 -26.51 -13.66 4.19
CA LEU A 734 -27.51 -12.57 4.11
C LEU A 734 -28.66 -12.92 3.14
N HIS A 735 -28.34 -13.51 1.98
CA HIS A 735 -29.35 -13.89 1.01
C HIS A 735 -30.28 -15.01 1.51
N HIS A 736 -29.74 -16.00 2.22
CA HIS A 736 -30.56 -17.05 2.85
C HIS A 736 -31.53 -16.47 3.89
N ALA A 737 -31.15 -15.40 4.58
CA ALA A 737 -31.99 -14.73 5.56
C ALA A 737 -33.08 -13.84 4.95
N LYS A 738 -32.86 -13.26 3.76
CA LYS A 738 -33.89 -12.53 3.00
C LYS A 738 -33.72 -12.74 1.49
N LYS A 739 -34.71 -13.42 0.91
CA LYS A 739 -34.80 -13.67 -0.54
C LYS A 739 -34.93 -12.33 -1.29
N ASP A 740 -34.42 -12.29 -2.52
CA ASP A 740 -34.52 -11.17 -3.48
C ASP A 740 -33.72 -9.87 -3.19
N MET A 741 -32.79 -9.86 -2.22
CA MET A 741 -31.99 -8.66 -1.92
C MET A 741 -30.98 -8.22 -3.00
N LEU A 742 -30.64 -9.09 -3.97
CA LEU A 742 -29.53 -8.85 -4.90
C LEU A 742 -29.81 -7.79 -5.97
N ASN A 743 -31.09 -7.55 -6.25
CA ASN A 743 -31.54 -6.53 -7.20
C ASN A 743 -31.89 -5.20 -6.50
N GLU A 744 -31.61 -5.07 -5.19
CA GLU A 744 -31.79 -3.80 -4.49
C GLU A 744 -30.85 -2.73 -5.07
N SER A 745 -31.35 -1.50 -5.14
CA SER A 745 -30.59 -0.32 -5.52
C SER A 745 -30.37 0.61 -4.32
N ASP A 746 -29.23 1.32 -4.37
CA ASP A 746 -28.94 2.40 -3.45
C ASP A 746 -29.72 3.69 -3.82
N SER A 747 -29.48 4.78 -3.10
CA SER A 747 -30.19 6.06 -3.34
C SER A 747 -29.87 6.72 -4.68
N ASN A 748 -28.87 6.22 -5.42
CA ASN A 748 -28.52 6.67 -6.77
C ASN A 748 -28.99 5.68 -7.85
N GLY A 749 -29.84 4.71 -7.48
CA GLY A 749 -30.29 3.64 -8.39
C GLY A 749 -29.22 2.57 -8.67
N SER A 750 -28.02 2.65 -8.08
CA SER A 750 -26.94 1.69 -8.36
C SER A 750 -27.21 0.34 -7.69
N THR A 751 -27.12 -0.75 -8.45
CA THR A 751 -27.36 -2.11 -7.94
C THR A 751 -26.12 -2.68 -7.23
N VAL A 752 -26.30 -3.77 -6.48
CA VAL A 752 -25.22 -4.49 -5.80
C VAL A 752 -24.12 -4.93 -6.79
N LEU A 753 -24.49 -5.41 -7.99
CA LEU A 753 -23.55 -5.80 -9.04
C LEU A 753 -22.70 -4.61 -9.53
N MET A 754 -23.30 -3.43 -9.67
CA MET A 754 -22.55 -2.21 -10.07
C MET A 754 -21.52 -1.80 -9.02
N HIS A 755 -21.81 -2.01 -7.74
CA HIS A 755 -20.84 -1.75 -6.66
C HIS A 755 -19.70 -2.78 -6.66
N ALA A 756 -20.00 -4.06 -6.86
CA ALA A 756 -18.97 -5.09 -7.01
C ALA A 756 -18.00 -4.77 -8.15
N LEU A 757 -18.52 -4.37 -9.31
CA LEU A 757 -17.73 -4.01 -10.48
C LEU A 757 -16.85 -2.76 -10.30
N ARG A 758 -17.21 -1.86 -9.38
CA ARG A 758 -16.48 -0.61 -9.16
C ARG A 758 -15.35 -0.73 -8.14
N TYR A 759 -15.48 -1.63 -7.17
CA TYR A 759 -14.63 -1.64 -5.98
C TYR A 759 -13.91 -2.97 -5.68
N SER A 760 -14.28 -4.09 -6.35
CA SER A 760 -13.62 -5.39 -6.13
C SER A 760 -12.66 -5.78 -7.25
N ASP A 761 -11.64 -6.53 -6.86
CA ASP A 761 -10.68 -7.33 -7.65
C ASP A 761 -11.29 -8.45 -8.54
N GLY A 762 -12.57 -8.38 -8.89
CA GLY A 762 -13.26 -9.28 -9.83
C GLY A 762 -13.73 -10.64 -9.27
N SER A 763 -13.14 -11.12 -8.17
CA SER A 763 -13.57 -12.35 -7.48
C SER A 763 -15.02 -12.28 -6.97
N SER A 764 -15.45 -11.10 -6.51
CA SER A 764 -16.83 -10.84 -6.05
C SER A 764 -17.86 -10.93 -7.16
N VAL A 765 -17.47 -10.44 -8.34
CA VAL A 765 -18.33 -10.36 -9.53
C VAL A 765 -18.59 -11.77 -10.07
N LEU A 766 -17.53 -12.58 -10.20
CA LEU A 766 -17.65 -14.00 -10.55
C LEU A 766 -18.44 -14.80 -9.50
N GLY A 767 -18.24 -14.50 -8.22
CA GLY A 767 -18.97 -15.13 -7.13
C GLY A 767 -20.48 -14.88 -7.16
N LEU A 768 -20.85 -13.61 -7.30
CA LEU A 768 -22.24 -13.14 -7.45
C LEU A 768 -22.92 -13.80 -8.67
N LEU A 769 -22.20 -13.82 -9.79
CA LEU A 769 -22.73 -14.28 -11.07
C LEU A 769 -22.76 -15.81 -11.20
N ARG A 770 -21.73 -16.55 -10.79
CA ARG A 770 -21.73 -18.03 -10.79
C ARG A 770 -22.78 -18.62 -9.84
N LYS A 771 -22.97 -18.03 -8.66
CA LYS A 771 -23.99 -18.52 -7.71
C LYS A 771 -25.41 -18.30 -8.21
N SER A 772 -25.61 -17.34 -9.13
CA SER A 772 -26.88 -17.17 -9.83
C SER A 772 -27.24 -18.37 -10.72
N GLU A 773 -26.23 -19.07 -11.25
CA GLU A 773 -26.41 -20.23 -12.12
C GLU A 773 -26.52 -21.56 -11.34
N VAL A 774 -25.81 -21.70 -10.22
CA VAL A 774 -25.71 -22.96 -9.46
C VAL A 774 -26.93 -23.27 -8.59
N LEU A 775 -27.71 -22.27 -8.15
CA LEU A 775 -28.78 -22.45 -7.16
C LEU A 775 -30.15 -22.88 -7.73
N GLY A 776 -30.29 -23.08 -9.04
CA GLY A 776 -31.39 -23.83 -9.68
C GLY A 776 -32.85 -23.41 -9.38
N SER A 777 -33.08 -22.29 -8.68
CA SER A 777 -34.40 -21.88 -8.20
C SER A 777 -34.58 -20.36 -8.27
N GLY A 778 -35.06 -19.86 -9.41
CA GLY A 778 -35.64 -18.50 -9.53
C GLY A 778 -34.69 -17.31 -9.37
N PHE A 779 -33.37 -17.53 -9.29
CA PHE A 779 -32.38 -16.50 -8.99
C PHE A 779 -31.92 -15.78 -10.28
N ARG A 780 -32.50 -14.63 -10.61
CA ARG A 780 -32.05 -13.79 -11.74
C ARG A 780 -31.57 -12.42 -11.24
N ILE A 781 -30.25 -12.19 -11.31
CA ILE A 781 -29.69 -10.85 -11.19
C ILE A 781 -30.08 -10.09 -12.46
N ASN A 782 -30.72 -8.93 -12.32
CA ASN A 782 -31.03 -8.09 -13.48
C ASN A 782 -29.80 -7.26 -13.87
N ILE A 783 -28.96 -7.84 -14.74
CA ILE A 783 -27.71 -7.26 -15.24
C ILE A 783 -27.94 -5.95 -16.02
N ASN A 784 -29.13 -5.82 -16.60
CA ASN A 784 -29.53 -4.69 -17.45
C ASN A 784 -30.23 -3.57 -16.65
N SER A 785 -30.26 -3.65 -15.32
CA SER A 785 -30.76 -2.54 -14.48
C SER A 785 -29.94 -1.28 -14.73
N GLN A 786 -30.61 -0.13 -14.79
CA GLN A 786 -29.97 1.18 -14.98
C GLN A 786 -29.98 1.97 -13.67
N ASP A 787 -28.87 2.63 -13.36
CA ASP A 787 -28.81 3.63 -12.28
C ASP A 787 -29.56 4.92 -12.66
N ASP A 788 -29.62 5.90 -11.74
CA ASP A 788 -30.33 7.17 -11.97
C ASP A 788 -29.75 8.00 -13.14
N VAL A 789 -28.57 7.63 -13.65
CA VAL A 789 -27.90 8.26 -14.81
C VAL A 789 -28.08 7.41 -16.08
N GLY A 790 -28.75 6.27 -16.00
CA GLY A 790 -28.96 5.34 -17.11
C GLY A 790 -27.82 4.33 -17.32
N ARG A 791 -26.85 4.25 -16.40
CA ARG A 791 -25.70 3.34 -16.56
C ARG A 791 -26.07 1.92 -16.15
N THR A 792 -25.66 0.94 -16.96
CA THR A 792 -25.78 -0.50 -16.67
C THR A 792 -24.51 -1.06 -16.04
N ALA A 793 -24.58 -2.29 -15.51
CA ALA A 793 -23.39 -3.01 -15.02
C ALA A 793 -22.28 -3.08 -16.09
N LEU A 794 -22.65 -3.33 -17.36
CA LEU A 794 -21.71 -3.34 -18.47
C LEU A 794 -21.01 -1.98 -18.66
N THR A 795 -21.73 -0.86 -18.59
CA THR A 795 -21.10 0.47 -18.70
C THR A 795 -20.13 0.76 -17.55
N VAL A 796 -20.39 0.23 -16.35
CA VAL A 796 -19.48 0.35 -15.20
C VAL A 796 -18.21 -0.47 -15.43
N ALA A 797 -18.32 -1.71 -15.92
CA ALA A 797 -17.17 -2.56 -16.26
C ALA A 797 -16.29 -1.93 -17.36
N VAL A 798 -16.92 -1.32 -18.37
CA VAL A 798 -16.20 -0.61 -19.43
C VAL A 798 -15.46 0.61 -18.90
N SER A 799 -16.09 1.39 -18.01
CA SER A 799 -15.46 2.56 -17.39
C SER A 799 -14.28 2.18 -16.49
N ASP A 800 -14.34 1.03 -15.83
CA ASP A 800 -13.24 0.49 -15.03
C ASP A 800 -12.07 0.06 -15.95
N GLY A 801 -12.39 -0.51 -17.11
CA GLY A 801 -11.41 -0.98 -18.10
C GLY A 801 -11.04 -2.45 -17.95
N SER A 802 -11.88 -3.25 -17.29
CA SER A 802 -11.68 -4.68 -17.14
C SER A 802 -12.32 -5.44 -18.30
N LEU A 803 -11.50 -5.82 -19.30
CA LEU A 803 -11.95 -6.63 -20.44
C LEU A 803 -12.55 -7.98 -20.00
N GLU A 804 -12.04 -8.58 -18.93
CA GLU A 804 -12.55 -9.83 -18.40
C GLU A 804 -13.96 -9.68 -17.79
N HIS A 805 -14.24 -8.57 -17.10
CA HIS A 805 -15.61 -8.29 -16.64
C HIS A 805 -16.56 -8.01 -17.81
N VAL A 806 -16.10 -7.34 -18.86
CA VAL A 806 -16.88 -7.11 -20.07
C VAL A 806 -17.23 -8.43 -20.73
N LYS A 807 -16.25 -9.31 -20.99
CA LYS A 807 -16.47 -10.65 -21.55
C LYS A 807 -17.43 -11.49 -20.70
N LEU A 808 -17.26 -11.48 -19.38
CA LEU A 808 -18.12 -12.24 -18.47
C LEU A 808 -19.58 -11.77 -18.58
N LEU A 809 -19.81 -10.46 -18.57
CA LEU A 809 -21.17 -9.91 -18.65
C LEU A 809 -21.80 -10.16 -20.03
N THR A 810 -21.05 -10.04 -21.13
CA THR A 810 -21.59 -10.19 -22.49
C THR A 810 -21.69 -11.64 -22.95
N CYS A 811 -20.66 -12.46 -22.75
CA CYS A 811 -20.59 -13.82 -23.27
C CYS A 811 -21.30 -14.84 -22.38
N THR A 812 -21.31 -14.61 -21.07
CA THR A 812 -21.84 -15.60 -20.10
C THR A 812 -23.25 -15.24 -19.64
N HIS A 813 -23.57 -13.94 -19.59
CA HIS A 813 -24.82 -13.46 -19.00
C HIS A 813 -25.67 -12.58 -19.92
N GLU A 814 -25.36 -12.53 -21.22
CA GLU A 814 -26.13 -11.84 -22.26
C GLU A 814 -26.48 -10.37 -21.90
N ALA A 815 -25.53 -9.64 -21.30
CA ALA A 815 -25.71 -8.22 -21.01
C ALA A 815 -26.00 -7.43 -22.29
N ASP A 816 -27.00 -6.54 -22.24
CA ASP A 816 -27.39 -5.75 -23.39
C ASP A 816 -26.32 -4.67 -23.68
N VAL A 817 -25.58 -4.88 -24.77
CA VAL A 817 -24.50 -4.01 -25.24
C VAL A 817 -24.99 -2.71 -25.85
N ASP A 818 -26.30 -2.57 -26.05
CA ASP A 818 -26.92 -1.42 -26.71
C ASP A 818 -27.65 -0.47 -25.73
N LEU A 819 -27.75 -0.82 -24.44
CA LEU A 819 -28.40 0.03 -23.45
C LEU A 819 -27.62 1.34 -23.24
N ALA A 820 -28.24 2.45 -23.65
CA ALA A 820 -27.68 3.78 -23.55
C ALA A 820 -28.04 4.48 -22.23
N ASP A 821 -27.11 5.29 -21.73
CA ASP A 821 -27.35 6.14 -20.57
C ASP A 821 -28.25 7.35 -20.88
N ILE A 822 -28.56 8.19 -19.90
CA ILE A 822 -29.39 9.40 -20.10
C ILE A 822 -28.76 10.38 -21.10
N GLY A 823 -27.44 10.30 -21.33
CA GLY A 823 -26.74 11.06 -22.36
C GLY A 823 -26.77 10.42 -23.75
N GLY A 824 -27.47 9.29 -23.92
CA GLY A 824 -27.51 8.52 -25.17
C GLY A 824 -26.22 7.74 -25.44
N ARG A 825 -25.35 7.54 -24.43
CA ARG A 825 -24.05 6.86 -24.61
C ARG A 825 -24.19 5.36 -24.36
N THR A 826 -23.83 4.55 -25.35
CA THR A 826 -23.75 3.09 -25.25
C THR A 826 -22.43 2.63 -24.62
N PRO A 827 -22.32 1.38 -24.15
CA PRO A 827 -21.07 0.78 -23.66
C PRO A 827 -19.86 1.01 -24.58
N ILE A 828 -20.02 0.86 -25.91
CA ILE A 828 -18.91 1.11 -26.85
C ILE A 828 -18.49 2.58 -26.91
N MET A 829 -19.44 3.52 -26.76
CA MET A 829 -19.13 4.96 -26.63
C MET A 829 -18.37 5.27 -25.33
N TRP A 830 -18.70 4.58 -24.24
CA TRP A 830 -17.93 4.65 -23.00
C TRP A 830 -16.50 4.10 -23.16
N ALA A 831 -16.32 2.98 -23.88
CA ALA A 831 -15.01 2.40 -24.15
C ALA A 831 -14.13 3.37 -24.97
N ALA A 832 -14.72 4.02 -25.97
CA ALA A 832 -14.09 5.08 -26.75
C ALA A 832 -13.72 6.29 -25.86
N LEU A 833 -14.64 6.81 -25.06
CA LEU A 833 -14.38 7.93 -24.14
C LEU A 833 -13.23 7.63 -23.16
N CYS A 834 -13.17 6.41 -22.65
CA CYS A 834 -12.15 5.95 -21.70
C CYS A 834 -10.85 5.49 -22.38
N ARG A 835 -10.75 5.57 -23.72
CA ARG A 835 -9.60 5.13 -24.52
C ARG A 835 -9.20 3.66 -24.28
N ARG A 836 -10.20 2.77 -24.14
CA ARG A 836 -10.02 1.33 -23.94
C ARG A 836 -10.15 0.58 -25.27
N ILE A 837 -9.06 0.57 -26.06
CA ILE A 837 -9.06 0.06 -27.45
C ILE A 837 -9.41 -1.44 -27.50
N ASP A 838 -8.86 -2.21 -26.58
CA ASP A 838 -9.13 -3.63 -26.37
C ASP A 838 -10.62 -3.94 -26.17
N ILE A 839 -11.31 -3.13 -25.36
CA ILE A 839 -12.76 -3.26 -25.13
C ILE A 839 -13.57 -2.80 -26.36
N VAL A 840 -13.12 -1.76 -27.07
CA VAL A 840 -13.76 -1.34 -28.33
C VAL A 840 -13.67 -2.46 -29.38
N ILE A 841 -12.50 -3.07 -29.54
CA ILE A 841 -12.29 -4.22 -30.45
C ILE A 841 -13.24 -5.36 -30.09
N PHE A 842 -13.39 -5.65 -28.80
CA PHE A 842 -14.23 -6.73 -28.33
C PHE A 842 -15.74 -6.45 -28.48
N LEU A 843 -16.21 -5.23 -28.18
CA LEU A 843 -17.63 -4.89 -28.26
C LEU A 843 -18.10 -4.58 -29.69
N ALA A 844 -17.23 -4.10 -30.57
CA ALA A 844 -17.55 -3.75 -31.96
C ALA A 844 -18.31 -4.85 -32.74
N PRO A 845 -17.93 -6.13 -32.70
CA PRO A 845 -18.68 -7.20 -33.36
C PRO A 845 -20.01 -7.56 -32.68
N LEU A 846 -20.22 -7.16 -31.42
CA LEU A 846 -21.39 -7.52 -30.63
C LEU A 846 -22.52 -6.47 -30.71
N VAL A 847 -22.20 -5.21 -31.04
CA VAL A 847 -23.19 -4.14 -31.16
C VAL A 847 -23.90 -4.15 -32.51
N SER A 848 -25.21 -3.92 -32.49
CA SER A 848 -26.04 -3.97 -33.71
C SER A 848 -25.86 -2.75 -34.62
N ASP A 849 -25.45 -1.58 -34.07
CA ASP A 849 -24.99 -0.41 -34.83
C ASP A 849 -24.12 0.53 -33.95
N ILE A 850 -22.88 0.78 -34.37
CA ILE A 850 -21.90 1.63 -33.65
C ILE A 850 -22.31 3.11 -33.60
N ASN A 851 -23.14 3.56 -34.56
CA ASN A 851 -23.42 4.99 -34.80
C ASN A 851 -24.87 5.41 -34.55
N GLN A 852 -25.74 4.53 -34.04
CA GLN A 852 -27.13 4.90 -33.77
C GLN A 852 -27.30 5.69 -32.46
N PRO A 853 -27.79 6.96 -32.50
CA PRO A 853 -28.27 7.64 -31.31
C PRO A 853 -29.61 7.02 -30.89
N ARG A 854 -29.62 6.29 -29.77
CA ARG A 854 -30.81 5.60 -29.28
C ARG A 854 -31.60 6.46 -28.28
N PRO A 855 -32.94 6.29 -28.22
CA PRO A 855 -33.80 7.17 -27.43
C PRO A 855 -33.36 7.18 -25.96
N LEU A 856 -33.42 8.39 -25.39
CA LEU A 856 -33.11 8.68 -23.99
C LEU A 856 -33.80 7.65 -23.08
N GLY A 857 -33.04 7.08 -22.13
CA GLY A 857 -33.58 6.20 -21.09
C GLY A 857 -34.84 6.82 -20.46
N THR A 858 -35.77 5.97 -20.02
CA THR A 858 -37.21 6.21 -19.80
C THR A 858 -37.65 7.37 -18.87
N ASN A 859 -36.75 8.23 -18.40
CA ASN A 859 -37.08 9.45 -17.66
C ASN A 859 -36.92 10.70 -18.54
N ARG A 860 -38.07 11.28 -18.89
CA ARG A 860 -38.26 12.46 -19.75
C ARG A 860 -37.30 13.63 -19.46
N VAL A 861 -36.53 14.04 -20.47
CA VAL A 861 -35.92 15.38 -20.61
C VAL A 861 -36.33 15.94 -22.00
N PRO A 862 -36.56 17.26 -22.17
CA PRO A 862 -37.02 17.83 -23.44
C PRO A 862 -36.06 17.58 -24.60
N SER A 863 -36.60 17.38 -25.80
CA SER A 863 -35.94 16.94 -27.05
C SER A 863 -34.91 17.92 -27.65
N SER A 864 -34.42 18.90 -26.90
CA SER A 864 -33.55 19.98 -27.40
C SER A 864 -32.05 19.81 -27.11
N THR A 865 -31.63 18.69 -26.52
CA THR A 865 -30.22 18.47 -26.08
C THR A 865 -29.54 17.22 -26.63
N ALA A 866 -30.13 16.53 -27.62
CA ALA A 866 -29.53 15.32 -28.20
C ALA A 866 -28.19 15.64 -28.90
N ARG A 867 -27.07 15.27 -28.26
CA ARG A 867 -25.75 15.24 -28.89
C ARG A 867 -25.64 13.96 -29.72
N SER A 868 -25.26 14.09 -30.98
CA SER A 868 -25.01 12.95 -31.86
C SER A 868 -23.54 12.56 -31.72
N TRP A 869 -23.28 11.29 -31.43
CA TRP A 869 -21.93 10.75 -31.26
C TRP A 869 -21.58 9.91 -32.49
N THR A 870 -20.37 10.07 -33.03
CA THR A 870 -19.87 9.25 -34.15
C THR A 870 -18.54 8.65 -33.75
N ILE A 871 -18.45 7.32 -33.74
CA ILE A 871 -17.19 6.59 -33.50
C ILE A 871 -16.65 6.16 -34.86
N ILE A 872 -15.45 6.61 -35.21
CA ILE A 872 -14.72 6.16 -36.40
C ILE A 872 -13.65 5.17 -35.91
N TYR A 873 -13.90 3.87 -36.13
CA TYR A 873 -12.95 2.80 -35.87
C TYR A 873 -12.42 2.25 -37.20
N ARG A 874 -11.10 2.30 -37.41
CA ARG A 874 -10.42 1.62 -38.53
C ARG A 874 -9.62 0.43 -37.99
N PRO A 875 -10.03 -0.82 -38.25
CA PRO A 875 -9.21 -1.97 -37.89
C PRO A 875 -7.90 -1.98 -38.71
N PRO A 876 -6.77 -2.43 -38.14
CA PRO A 876 -5.55 -2.70 -38.90
C PRO A 876 -5.80 -3.77 -39.97
N GLN A 877 -5.25 -3.57 -41.16
CA GLN A 877 -5.45 -4.46 -42.32
C GLN A 877 -4.84 -5.87 -42.16
N GLU A 878 -4.16 -6.18 -41.06
CA GLU A 878 -3.33 -7.39 -40.93
C GLU A 878 -3.85 -8.51 -40.01
N ASP A 879 -5.01 -8.38 -39.32
CA ASP A 879 -5.46 -9.40 -38.36
C ASP A 879 -6.67 -10.27 -38.81
N PHE A 880 -7.05 -10.25 -40.09
CA PHE A 880 -8.12 -11.13 -40.59
C PHE A 880 -7.72 -12.61 -40.73
N GLU A 881 -6.44 -12.97 -40.56
CA GLU A 881 -5.96 -14.36 -40.65
C GLU A 881 -5.86 -15.09 -39.30
N ARG A 882 -6.21 -14.45 -38.16
CA ARG A 882 -6.09 -15.08 -36.81
C ARG A 882 -7.41 -15.39 -36.10
N LEU A 883 -8.56 -15.20 -36.74
CA LEU A 883 -9.89 -15.44 -36.15
C LEU A 883 -10.61 -16.70 -36.69
N GLU A 884 -9.89 -17.69 -37.22
CA GLU A 884 -10.47 -19.01 -37.57
C GLU A 884 -10.62 -19.98 -36.38
N CYS A 885 -10.31 -19.57 -35.15
CA CYS A 885 -10.39 -20.44 -33.96
C CYS A 885 -11.51 -20.05 -32.98
N LEU A 886 -12.74 -19.76 -33.43
CA LEU A 886 -13.93 -19.69 -32.55
C LEU A 886 -15.22 -20.15 -33.28
N SER A 887 -15.13 -21.14 -34.17
CA SER A 887 -16.29 -21.69 -34.89
C SER A 887 -17.07 -22.77 -34.13
N ASP A 888 -16.83 -22.97 -32.83
CA ASP A 888 -17.33 -24.15 -32.11
C ASP A 888 -18.16 -23.83 -30.85
N VAL A 889 -19.14 -22.92 -30.94
CA VAL A 889 -20.22 -22.81 -29.92
C VAL A 889 -21.60 -22.41 -30.51
N SER A 890 -21.84 -22.56 -31.81
CA SER A 890 -23.17 -22.30 -32.38
C SER A 890 -23.74 -23.50 -33.13
N SER A 891 -23.75 -24.66 -32.48
CA SER A 891 -24.52 -25.81 -32.95
C SER A 891 -25.14 -26.57 -31.79
N LYS A 892 -26.13 -25.97 -31.13
CA LYS A 892 -27.20 -26.73 -30.46
C LYS A 892 -28.36 -25.82 -30.09
N VAL A 893 -29.52 -26.22 -30.61
CA VAL A 893 -30.88 -25.87 -30.16
C VAL A 893 -31.38 -24.48 -30.55
N TRP A 894 -31.96 -24.38 -31.76
CA TRP A 894 -33.28 -23.77 -31.99
C TRP A 894 -33.88 -24.42 -33.26
N ARG A 895 -34.45 -25.63 -33.09
CA ARG A 895 -35.52 -26.13 -33.97
C ARG A 895 -36.83 -25.87 -33.23
N GLY A 896 -37.70 -25.05 -33.81
CA GLY A 896 -39.01 -24.79 -33.23
C GLY A 896 -39.80 -23.73 -33.98
N SER A 897 -40.43 -24.15 -35.08
CA SER A 897 -41.74 -23.69 -35.56
C SER A 897 -41.90 -22.22 -36.03
N ALA A 898 -41.87 -22.03 -37.35
CA ALA A 898 -42.69 -21.03 -38.04
C ALA A 898 -43.24 -21.65 -39.34
N PRO A 899 -44.53 -21.50 -39.69
CA PRO A 899 -45.03 -21.86 -41.00
C PRO A 899 -45.15 -20.64 -41.92
N GLY A 900 -44.76 -20.84 -43.18
CA GLY A 900 -45.54 -20.34 -44.32
C GLY A 900 -44.95 -19.22 -45.18
N LYS A 901 -44.44 -19.63 -46.35
CA LYS A 901 -44.62 -19.06 -47.71
C LYS A 901 -44.17 -17.60 -47.93
N SER A 902 -43.52 -17.18 -49.02
CA SER A 902 -43.55 -17.64 -50.41
C SER A 902 -42.38 -17.06 -51.21
N GLU A 903 -42.11 -17.76 -52.31
CA GLU A 903 -41.12 -17.59 -53.39
C GLU A 903 -41.07 -16.23 -54.10
N GLY A 904 -39.96 -16.00 -54.81
CA GLY A 904 -39.85 -14.93 -55.82
C GLY A 904 -38.48 -14.81 -56.49
N ASN A 905 -38.23 -15.66 -57.50
CA ASN A 905 -37.10 -15.67 -58.45
C ASN A 905 -36.80 -14.31 -59.12
N PHE A 906 -35.54 -14.03 -59.48
CA PHE A 906 -35.00 -14.25 -60.85
C PHE A 906 -33.56 -13.76 -61.04
N SER A 907 -32.89 -14.47 -61.93
CA SER A 907 -31.50 -14.46 -62.34
C SER A 907 -31.12 -13.40 -63.40
N SER A 908 -29.82 -13.08 -63.49
CA SER A 908 -28.93 -13.45 -64.62
C SER A 908 -28.04 -12.36 -65.25
N ARG A 909 -26.77 -12.77 -65.46
CA ARG A 909 -25.85 -12.55 -66.60
C ARG A 909 -24.99 -11.27 -66.71
N ASN A 910 -23.69 -11.49 -66.41
CA ASN A 910 -22.51 -11.34 -67.28
C ASN A 910 -22.53 -10.34 -68.44
N THR A 911 -21.48 -9.50 -68.53
CA THR A 911 -20.49 -9.55 -69.63
C THR A 911 -19.25 -8.71 -69.35
N MET A 912 -18.09 -9.24 -69.74
CA MET A 912 -16.75 -8.64 -69.74
C MET A 912 -16.62 -7.48 -70.73
N GLN A 913 -15.73 -6.51 -70.45
CA GLN A 913 -14.72 -6.09 -71.44
C GLN A 913 -13.54 -5.34 -70.80
N THR A 914 -12.37 -5.66 -71.33
CA THR A 914 -11.01 -5.24 -71.00
C THR A 914 -10.64 -3.88 -71.58
N GLY A 915 -9.76 -3.13 -70.90
CA GLY A 915 -9.03 -2.00 -71.49
C GLY A 915 -7.98 -1.46 -70.52
N GLY A 916 -6.70 -1.69 -70.82
CA GLY A 916 -5.57 -1.37 -69.95
C GLY A 916 -5.08 0.08 -70.00
N GLY A 917 -4.09 0.37 -69.14
CA GLY A 917 -3.33 1.61 -69.14
C GLY A 917 -2.69 1.85 -67.79
N GLY A 918 -1.40 1.53 -67.65
CA GLY A 918 -0.66 1.65 -66.41
C GLY A 918 -0.26 3.09 -66.06
N ASN A 919 -0.06 3.32 -64.76
CA ASN A 919 1.10 4.06 -64.24
C ASN A 919 1.25 3.80 -62.73
N ARG A 920 2.49 3.49 -62.32
CA ARG A 920 2.90 3.33 -60.91
C ARG A 920 2.88 4.68 -60.18
N PRO A 921 2.71 4.67 -58.84
CA PRO A 921 2.52 5.88 -58.04
C PRO A 921 3.86 6.54 -57.65
N ALA A 922 3.84 7.87 -57.57
CA ALA A 922 4.86 8.65 -56.89
C ALA A 922 4.55 8.70 -55.38
N LEU A 923 5.58 8.48 -54.58
CA LEU A 923 5.60 8.65 -53.13
C LEU A 923 5.23 10.09 -52.74
N GLY A 924 4.23 10.22 -51.86
CA GLY A 924 3.89 11.43 -51.15
C GLY A 924 3.71 11.12 -49.67
N SER A 925 4.74 11.42 -48.87
CA SER A 925 4.68 11.44 -47.41
C SER A 925 3.68 12.51 -46.95
N GLY A 926 2.52 12.07 -46.45
CA GLY A 926 1.48 12.93 -45.89
C GLY A 926 1.23 12.61 -44.42
N THR A 927 1.73 13.47 -43.56
CA THR A 927 1.43 13.59 -42.12
C THR A 927 -0.07 13.54 -41.85
N ILE A 928 -0.56 12.55 -41.10
CA ILE A 928 -1.94 12.55 -40.60
C ILE A 928 -1.98 13.32 -39.29
N GLY A 929 -2.32 14.60 -39.40
CA GLY A 929 -2.67 15.46 -38.26
C GLY A 929 -4.11 15.23 -37.81
N CYS A 930 -4.32 15.18 -36.50
CA CYS A 930 -5.63 15.20 -35.86
C CYS A 930 -6.31 16.55 -36.11
N ARG A 931 -7.41 16.59 -36.88
CA ARG A 931 -8.30 17.75 -36.98
C ARG A 931 -9.57 17.51 -36.17
N GLN A 932 -9.79 18.30 -35.13
CA GLN A 932 -11.13 18.54 -34.59
C GLN A 932 -11.92 19.34 -35.64
N ALA A 933 -12.89 18.72 -36.28
CA ALA A 933 -13.89 19.42 -37.07
C ALA A 933 -15.11 19.72 -36.17
N ALA A 934 -15.32 21.00 -35.86
CA ALA A 934 -16.53 21.47 -35.22
C ALA A 934 -17.58 21.79 -36.29
N GLU A 935 -18.45 20.83 -36.58
CA GLU A 935 -19.73 21.08 -37.27
C GLU A 935 -20.88 20.53 -36.41
N GLY A 936 -21.77 21.43 -35.99
CA GLY A 936 -23.11 21.20 -35.43
C GLY A 936 -23.36 19.97 -34.55
N ASN A 937 -23.41 20.15 -33.22
CA ASN A 937 -23.90 19.18 -32.22
C ASN A 937 -23.35 17.73 -32.28
N ARG A 938 -22.31 17.47 -33.08
CA ARG A 938 -21.69 16.16 -33.27
C ARG A 938 -20.32 16.12 -32.60
N THR A 939 -20.12 15.14 -31.73
CA THR A 939 -18.79 14.86 -31.16
C THR A 939 -18.25 13.60 -31.84
N VAL A 940 -17.14 13.75 -32.57
CA VAL A 940 -16.53 12.66 -33.35
C VAL A 940 -15.29 12.16 -32.62
N PHE A 941 -15.23 10.85 -32.34
CA PHE A 941 -14.03 10.19 -31.83
C PHE A 941 -13.41 9.36 -32.97
N ALA A 942 -12.19 9.69 -33.37
CA ALA A 942 -11.43 8.93 -34.36
C ALA A 942 -10.32 8.13 -33.68
N PHE A 943 -10.32 6.81 -33.89
CA PHE A 943 -9.24 5.90 -33.49
C PHE A 943 -8.58 5.33 -34.75
N THR A 944 -7.27 5.53 -34.88
CA THR A 944 -6.41 4.88 -35.87
C THR A 944 -5.73 3.67 -35.27
#